data_AF-A0A9L0J5L0-F1
#
_entry.id   AF-A0A9L0J5L0-F1
#
_cell.length_a   1.000
_cell.length_b   1.000
_cell.length_c   1.000
_cell.angle_alpha   90.00
_cell.angle_beta   90.00
_cell.angle_gamma   90.00
#
_symmetry.space_group_name_H-M   'P 1'
#
loop_
_entity.id
_entity.type
_entity.pdbx_description
1 polymer ?
#
loop_
_entity_poly.entity_id
_entity_poly.type
_entity_poly.pdbx_seq_one_letter_code
_entity_poly.pdbx_strand_id
1 'polypeptide(L)'
;MAEANLRGWLLWVLLLHLAQGELYTPIHQPGYCAFYDECGKNPELSGGLGTLSNVSCLSNTPARQVTGDHLTLLQHICPRLYTGPSSTYACCSLQQLVSLEASLAVTKALLTRCPACSDNFVNLHCHNTCSPNQSLFINVTRVAGQGGSQPRAVVAYEASYQHSFAEQTYDSCSRVRVPAAATLAVSTMCGVYGSAFCNAQRWLNFQGDTGNGLAPLDITFHLWEPGQTPGSGMQPLNGETAHCNESQGDGTAACSCQDCAASCPVIAQPQALDTTFRLGRMAGWLAVVIILCSLFAVLTAFLVRPRLASCGGKGRTLDPKVDTSLFDRLSLTTHTFLSQCFQGWGTWVASWPVTILVVSVAVVVALASGLGFMELTMDPVELWSAPNSQARSEKAFHDQHFGPFFRTNQVILTAPNRPSYQYDSLLLGPKNFSGVLAPDLLLELLELQEKLRHLQVWSPEEQRNVSLQDICYAPLNPHNTSLSDCCVNSLLQYFQNNRTRLLLTANQTLAGQTSLVDWRDHFLYCANAPLTFKDGTALALSCMADYGAPVFPFLAIGGYKGKDYSEADALIMTFSLNNYPSGDPRLAQAKLWEWGFLEEMRAFQRRTAGMFQVTFMAERSLEDEINRTTFQDLPIFAVSYIVIFLYISLALGSYSSWRRVRVDSKATLGLGGVAVVLGAVVAAMGFFSYLGIPSSLVILQVVPFLVLAVGADNIFIFVLEYQGP
;
A
#
# COMPACT_ATOMS: atom_id res chain seq x y z
N MET A 1 -79.18 -0.34 34.84
CA MET A 1 -77.81 -0.71 35.25
C MET A 1 -77.75 -2.24 35.37
N ALA A 2 -77.65 -2.97 34.25
CA ALA A 2 -77.43 -4.44 34.24
C ALA A 2 -77.22 -5.06 32.84
N GLU A 3 -77.53 -4.38 31.71
CA GLU A 3 -77.46 -5.04 30.38
C GLU A 3 -76.28 -4.61 29.48
N ALA A 4 -75.46 -3.64 29.88
CA ALA A 4 -74.35 -3.15 29.04
C ALA A 4 -73.01 -3.93 29.20
N ASN A 5 -72.88 -4.81 30.20
CA ASN A 5 -71.61 -5.48 30.52
C ASN A 5 -71.38 -6.82 29.81
N LEU A 6 -72.43 -7.50 29.34
CA LEU A 6 -72.28 -8.85 28.76
C LEU A 6 -71.74 -8.82 27.32
N ARG A 7 -72.14 -7.81 26.53
CA ARG A 7 -71.71 -7.64 25.14
C ARG A 7 -70.25 -7.21 25.01
N GLY A 8 -69.75 -6.39 25.94
CA GLY A 8 -68.34 -5.97 25.98
C GLY A 8 -67.39 -7.11 26.37
N TRP A 9 -67.80 -7.96 27.31
CA TRP A 9 -67.04 -9.15 27.70
C TRP A 9 -67.00 -10.22 26.59
N LEU A 10 -68.11 -10.46 25.89
CA LEU A 10 -68.13 -11.39 24.76
C LEU A 10 -67.29 -10.90 23.57
N LEU A 11 -67.26 -9.59 23.30
CA LEU A 11 -66.39 -9.00 22.28
C LEU A 11 -64.90 -9.09 22.64
N TRP A 12 -64.55 -8.91 23.92
CA TRP A 12 -63.16 -9.11 24.38
C TRP A 12 -62.74 -10.57 24.34
N VAL A 13 -63.63 -11.52 24.68
CA VAL A 13 -63.35 -12.96 24.59
C VAL A 13 -63.28 -13.42 23.12
N LEU A 14 -64.09 -12.87 22.22
CA LEU A 14 -63.98 -13.12 20.77
C LEU A 14 -62.70 -12.51 20.17
N LEU A 15 -62.29 -11.30 20.60
CA LEU A 15 -61.02 -10.69 20.18
C LEU A 15 -59.80 -11.44 20.74
N LEU A 16 -59.88 -12.00 21.95
CA LEU A 16 -58.85 -12.89 22.51
C LEU A 16 -58.79 -14.25 21.79
N HIS A 17 -59.92 -14.77 21.29
CA HIS A 17 -59.94 -15.98 20.47
C HIS A 17 -59.48 -15.77 19.01
N LEU A 18 -59.59 -14.55 18.48
CA LEU A 18 -59.10 -14.18 17.14
C LEU A 18 -57.60 -13.86 17.11
N ALA A 19 -56.92 -13.80 18.27
CA ALA A 19 -55.49 -13.54 18.39
C ALA A 19 -54.63 -14.80 18.64
N GLN A 20 -55.19 -16.01 18.48
CA GLN A 20 -54.39 -17.23 18.39
C GLN A 20 -53.90 -17.39 16.94
N GLY A 21 -52.74 -16.83 16.63
CA GLY A 21 -52.04 -17.15 15.39
C GLY A 21 -51.80 -18.65 15.29
N GLU A 22 -51.95 -19.24 14.10
CA GLU A 22 -51.59 -20.64 13.87
C GLU A 22 -50.12 -20.86 14.25
N LEU A 23 -49.87 -21.70 15.25
CA LEU A 23 -48.53 -22.20 15.56
C LEU A 23 -48.12 -23.16 14.44
N TYR A 24 -47.15 -22.76 13.61
CA TYR A 24 -46.67 -23.59 12.50
C TYR A 24 -45.99 -24.88 12.98
N THR A 25 -45.29 -24.80 14.12
CA THR A 25 -44.67 -25.94 14.80
C THR A 25 -45.26 -26.09 16.21
N PRO A 26 -46.37 -26.84 16.39
CA PRO A 26 -47.00 -26.97 17.71
C PRO A 26 -46.25 -27.92 18.67
N ILE A 27 -45.44 -28.84 18.15
CA ILE A 27 -44.70 -29.84 18.93
C ILE A 27 -43.21 -29.47 18.93
N HIS A 28 -42.66 -29.24 20.13
CA HIS A 28 -41.24 -29.01 20.39
C HIS A 28 -40.76 -30.04 21.43
N GLN A 29 -40.35 -31.23 20.96
CA GLN A 29 -39.92 -32.33 21.84
C GLN A 29 -38.76 -33.12 21.21
N PRO A 30 -37.97 -33.86 22.00
CA PRO A 30 -36.89 -34.68 21.47
C PRO A 30 -37.40 -35.67 20.40
N GLY A 31 -36.64 -35.85 19.33
CA GLY A 31 -36.95 -36.75 18.22
C GLY A 31 -37.95 -36.21 17.20
N TYR A 32 -38.28 -34.91 17.22
CA TYR A 32 -39.19 -34.26 16.26
C TYR A 32 -38.47 -33.21 15.40
N CYS A 33 -38.88 -33.15 14.14
CA CYS A 33 -38.42 -32.20 13.13
C CYS A 33 -39.36 -31.00 13.02
N ALA A 34 -38.85 -29.86 12.57
CA ALA A 34 -39.66 -28.69 12.20
C ALA A 34 -40.01 -28.70 10.70
N PHE A 35 -39.09 -29.20 9.87
CA PHE A 35 -39.25 -29.34 8.42
C PHE A 35 -38.55 -30.60 7.91
N TYR A 36 -38.96 -31.06 6.72
CA TYR A 36 -38.39 -32.23 6.06
C TYR A 36 -38.60 -32.15 4.55
N ASP A 37 -37.58 -32.51 3.76
CA ASP A 37 -37.56 -32.45 2.29
C ASP A 37 -37.53 -31.04 1.68
N GLU A 38 -37.23 -30.94 0.39
CA GLU A 38 -37.19 -29.67 -0.35
C GLU A 38 -38.52 -29.36 -1.06
N CYS A 39 -38.97 -28.10 -0.96
CA CYS A 39 -40.21 -27.60 -1.54
C CYS A 39 -40.02 -26.77 -2.83
N GLY A 40 -38.76 -26.52 -3.22
CA GLY A 40 -38.40 -25.69 -4.36
C GLY A 40 -37.79 -24.34 -3.95
N LYS A 41 -37.77 -23.39 -4.90
CA LYS A 41 -37.12 -22.08 -4.69
C LYS A 41 -37.91 -21.19 -3.75
N ASN A 42 -37.21 -20.33 -3.01
CA ASN A 42 -37.84 -19.31 -2.19
C ASN A 42 -38.57 -18.27 -3.08
N PRO A 43 -39.89 -18.10 -2.96
CA PRO A 43 -40.64 -17.16 -3.79
C PRO A 43 -40.41 -15.68 -3.41
N GLU A 44 -39.89 -15.40 -2.21
CA GLU A 44 -39.61 -14.03 -1.75
C GLU A 44 -38.29 -13.50 -2.32
N LEU A 45 -37.41 -14.38 -2.83
CA LEU A 45 -36.11 -14.02 -3.37
C LEU A 45 -36.11 -14.15 -4.90
N SER A 46 -35.94 -13.02 -5.60
CA SER A 46 -35.96 -12.96 -7.07
C SER A 46 -34.57 -13.04 -7.72
N GLY A 47 -33.49 -13.11 -6.92
CA GLY A 47 -32.11 -13.23 -7.41
C GLY A 47 -31.07 -13.39 -6.28
N GLY A 48 -29.92 -13.96 -6.60
CA GLY A 48 -28.79 -14.19 -5.69
C GLY A 48 -27.44 -14.12 -6.43
N LEU A 49 -26.33 -14.05 -5.68
CA LEU A 49 -24.98 -14.03 -6.25
C LEU A 49 -24.60 -15.36 -6.93
N GLY A 50 -25.31 -16.44 -6.59
CA GLY A 50 -25.12 -17.78 -7.16
C GLY A 50 -26.38 -18.64 -7.04
N THR A 51 -26.23 -19.95 -7.23
CA THR A 51 -27.32 -20.93 -7.07
C THR A 51 -27.67 -21.09 -5.59
N LEU A 52 -28.76 -20.48 -5.15
CA LEU A 52 -29.29 -20.65 -3.79
C LEU A 52 -29.91 -22.03 -3.62
N SER A 53 -29.75 -22.63 -2.44
CA SER A 53 -30.42 -23.87 -2.07
C SER A 53 -31.94 -23.70 -2.04
N ASN A 54 -32.67 -24.77 -2.38
CA ASN A 54 -34.12 -24.80 -2.24
C ASN A 54 -34.52 -24.70 -0.76
N VAL A 55 -35.69 -24.13 -0.49
CA VAL A 55 -36.25 -24.05 0.86
C VAL A 55 -36.94 -25.35 1.26
N SER A 56 -36.92 -25.64 2.56
CA SER A 56 -37.46 -26.89 3.09
C SER A 56 -38.99 -26.84 3.24
N CYS A 57 -39.64 -28.00 3.22
CA CYS A 57 -41.08 -28.12 3.45
C CYS A 57 -41.41 -28.19 4.95
N LEU A 58 -42.39 -27.40 5.40
CA LEU A 58 -42.91 -27.46 6.76
C LEU A 58 -43.42 -28.87 7.07
N SER A 59 -42.86 -29.50 8.10
CA SER A 59 -43.20 -30.87 8.50
C SER A 59 -42.86 -31.08 9.96
N ASN A 60 -43.85 -30.91 10.84
CA ASN A 60 -43.69 -31.21 12.26
C ASN A 60 -43.93 -32.71 12.53
N THR A 61 -42.96 -33.55 12.14
CA THR A 61 -43.05 -35.01 12.19
C THR A 61 -41.86 -35.64 12.93
N PRO A 62 -41.97 -36.89 13.43
CA PRO A 62 -40.84 -37.58 14.05
C PRO A 62 -39.64 -37.74 13.09
N ALA A 63 -38.43 -37.70 13.65
CA ALA A 63 -37.20 -37.93 12.91
C ALA A 63 -37.19 -39.29 12.21
N ARG A 64 -36.61 -39.35 11.02
CA ARG A 64 -36.59 -40.56 10.19
C ARG A 64 -35.31 -41.33 10.40
N GLN A 65 -35.41 -42.66 10.42
CA GLN A 65 -34.24 -43.53 10.49
C GLN A 65 -33.46 -43.44 9.17
N VAL A 66 -32.17 -43.17 9.26
CA VAL A 66 -31.28 -42.98 8.10
C VAL A 66 -30.50 -44.27 7.85
N THR A 67 -30.57 -44.82 6.63
CA THR A 67 -29.91 -46.08 6.25
C THR A 67 -29.30 -46.01 4.85
N GLY A 68 -28.38 -46.93 4.52
CA GLY A 68 -27.79 -47.07 3.18
C GLY A 68 -26.98 -45.85 2.72
N ASP A 69 -27.19 -45.42 1.48
CA ASP A 69 -26.49 -44.28 0.87
C ASP A 69 -26.74 -42.97 1.64
N HIS A 70 -27.94 -42.80 2.20
CA HIS A 70 -28.29 -41.63 3.00
C HIS A 70 -27.44 -41.57 4.28
N LEU A 71 -27.18 -42.71 4.92
CA LEU A 71 -26.32 -42.77 6.11
C LEU A 71 -24.85 -42.45 5.76
N THR A 72 -24.38 -42.98 4.64
CA THR A 72 -23.02 -42.75 4.15
C THR A 72 -22.79 -41.27 3.85
N LEU A 73 -23.75 -40.61 3.20
CA LEU A 73 -23.69 -39.19 2.89
C LEU A 73 -23.80 -38.32 4.16
N LEU A 74 -24.69 -38.67 5.09
CA LEU A 74 -24.81 -37.99 6.38
C LEU A 74 -23.50 -38.07 7.18
N GLN A 75 -22.85 -39.24 7.22
CA GLN A 75 -21.58 -39.43 7.90
C GLN A 75 -20.45 -38.61 7.25
N HIS A 76 -20.47 -38.45 5.92
CA HIS A 76 -19.49 -37.66 5.19
C HIS A 76 -19.65 -36.16 5.44
N ILE A 77 -20.87 -35.64 5.37
CA ILE A 77 -21.15 -34.19 5.44
C ILE A 77 -21.28 -33.71 6.89
N CYS A 78 -21.96 -34.49 7.73
CA CYS A 78 -22.32 -34.15 9.10
C CYS A 78 -21.89 -35.24 10.10
N PRO A 79 -20.56 -35.48 10.24
CA PRO A 79 -20.05 -36.61 11.03
C PRO A 79 -20.49 -36.61 12.50
N ARG A 80 -20.71 -35.43 13.11
CA ARG A 80 -21.17 -35.28 14.50
C ARG A 80 -22.62 -35.71 14.74
N LEU A 81 -23.41 -35.94 13.69
CA LEU A 81 -24.78 -36.47 13.80
C LEU A 81 -24.84 -38.01 13.71
N TYR A 82 -23.73 -38.68 13.41
CA TYR A 82 -23.68 -40.13 13.32
C TYR A 82 -23.65 -40.78 14.71
N THR A 83 -24.64 -41.61 15.04
CA THR A 83 -24.74 -42.30 16.34
C THR A 83 -24.63 -43.82 16.22
N GLY A 84 -24.31 -44.34 15.03
CA GLY A 84 -24.16 -45.77 14.73
C GLY A 84 -25.00 -46.25 13.54
N PRO A 85 -24.76 -47.47 13.04
CA PRO A 85 -25.31 -47.96 11.77
C PRO A 85 -26.84 -48.16 11.77
N SER A 86 -27.43 -48.47 12.92
CA SER A 86 -28.88 -48.73 13.06
C SER A 86 -29.61 -47.75 13.98
N SER A 87 -28.86 -46.85 14.64
CA SER A 87 -29.34 -45.91 15.65
C SER A 87 -29.41 -44.46 15.18
N THR A 88 -28.99 -44.18 13.93
CA THR A 88 -28.95 -42.81 13.40
C THR A 88 -30.32 -42.38 12.85
N TYR A 89 -30.84 -41.28 13.42
CA TYR A 89 -32.05 -40.60 12.97
C TYR A 89 -31.69 -39.18 12.54
N ALA A 90 -32.37 -38.66 11.51
CA ALA A 90 -32.17 -37.29 11.03
C ALA A 90 -33.47 -36.68 10.49
N CYS A 91 -33.48 -35.35 10.41
CA CYS A 91 -34.61 -34.54 9.95
C CYS A 91 -34.45 -34.02 8.51
N CYS A 92 -33.54 -34.59 7.71
CA CYS A 92 -33.29 -34.15 6.35
C CYS A 92 -33.37 -35.29 5.33
N SER A 93 -33.58 -34.94 4.06
CA SER A 93 -33.54 -35.84 2.92
C SER A 93 -32.16 -35.85 2.25
N LEU A 94 -31.92 -36.85 1.39
CA LEU A 94 -30.67 -36.96 0.64
C LEU A 94 -30.42 -35.75 -0.27
N GLN A 95 -31.49 -35.16 -0.83
CA GLN A 95 -31.39 -33.94 -1.65
C GLN A 95 -30.95 -32.74 -0.82
N GLN A 96 -31.51 -32.55 0.38
CA GLN A 96 -31.12 -31.48 1.29
C GLN A 96 -29.63 -31.57 1.68
N LEU A 97 -29.11 -32.78 1.87
CA LEU A 97 -27.67 -32.99 2.14
C LEU A 97 -26.79 -32.56 0.97
N VAL A 98 -27.14 -32.94 -0.27
CA VAL A 98 -26.40 -32.51 -1.47
C VAL A 98 -26.47 -30.99 -1.65
N SER A 99 -27.64 -30.39 -1.46
CA SER A 99 -27.82 -28.93 -1.50
C SER A 99 -27.04 -28.20 -0.40
N LEU A 100 -26.91 -28.81 0.79
CA LEU A 100 -26.13 -28.29 1.90
C LEU A 100 -24.62 -28.36 1.61
N GLU A 101 -24.13 -29.45 1.05
CA GLU A 101 -22.72 -29.57 0.67
C GLU A 101 -22.34 -28.52 -0.39
N ALA A 102 -23.19 -28.36 -1.41
CA ALA A 102 -22.98 -27.37 -2.45
C ALA A 102 -22.97 -25.92 -1.92
N SER A 103 -23.86 -25.58 -0.98
CA SER A 103 -23.92 -24.22 -0.40
C SER A 103 -22.74 -23.91 0.52
N LEU A 104 -22.22 -24.91 1.23
CA LEU A 104 -21.07 -24.75 2.12
C LEU A 104 -19.72 -24.74 1.39
N ALA A 105 -19.66 -25.08 0.10
CA ALA A 105 -18.41 -25.24 -0.64
C ALA A 105 -17.50 -24.01 -0.63
N VAL A 106 -18.07 -22.81 -0.84
CA VAL A 106 -17.31 -21.54 -0.84
C VAL A 106 -16.75 -21.24 0.55
N THR A 107 -17.56 -21.40 1.59
CA THR A 107 -17.13 -21.12 2.97
C THR A 107 -16.14 -22.16 3.47
N LYS A 108 -16.31 -23.45 3.11
CA LYS A 108 -15.31 -24.49 3.35
C LYS A 108 -13.98 -24.11 2.72
N ALA A 109 -13.97 -23.73 1.44
CA ALA A 109 -12.74 -23.30 0.77
C ALA A 109 -12.03 -22.15 1.52
N LEU A 110 -12.80 -21.21 2.07
CA LEU A 110 -12.26 -20.09 2.86
C LEU A 110 -11.71 -20.52 4.24
N LEU A 111 -12.38 -21.44 4.93
CA LEU A 111 -12.08 -21.82 6.32
C LEU A 111 -11.19 -23.06 6.45
N THR A 112 -10.89 -23.77 5.37
CA THR A 112 -10.07 -25.00 5.35
C THR A 112 -8.70 -24.88 6.01
N ARG A 113 -8.13 -23.68 6.13
CA ARG A 113 -6.86 -23.42 6.83
C ARG A 113 -6.90 -23.82 8.31
N CYS A 114 -8.08 -23.80 8.94
CA CYS A 114 -8.30 -24.28 10.29
C CYS A 114 -9.45 -25.31 10.29
N PRO A 115 -9.15 -26.62 10.25
CA PRO A 115 -10.16 -27.67 10.21
C PRO A 115 -11.18 -27.57 11.35
N ALA A 116 -10.73 -27.30 12.59
CA ALA A 116 -11.62 -27.12 13.74
C ALA A 116 -12.70 -26.04 13.51
N CYS A 117 -12.32 -24.91 12.92
CA CYS A 117 -13.25 -23.85 12.53
C CYS A 117 -14.23 -24.31 11.44
N SER A 118 -13.70 -24.89 10.36
CA SER A 118 -14.50 -25.41 9.26
C SER A 118 -15.53 -26.43 9.76
N ASP A 119 -15.12 -27.35 10.63
CA ASP A 119 -15.97 -28.40 11.18
C ASP A 119 -17.04 -27.85 12.12
N ASN A 120 -16.71 -26.86 12.96
CA ASN A 120 -17.70 -26.20 13.81
C ASN A 120 -18.73 -25.42 12.97
N PHE A 121 -18.29 -24.76 11.89
CA PHE A 121 -19.18 -24.06 10.96
C PHE A 121 -20.13 -25.02 10.26
N VAL A 122 -19.60 -26.14 9.76
CA VAL A 122 -20.41 -27.20 9.14
C VAL A 122 -21.37 -27.81 10.17
N ASN A 123 -20.91 -28.05 11.40
CA ASN A 123 -21.72 -28.61 12.47
C ASN A 123 -22.93 -27.74 12.80
N LEU A 124 -22.75 -26.42 12.86
CA LEU A 124 -23.84 -25.45 13.06
C LEU A 124 -24.94 -25.62 11.99
N HIS A 125 -24.55 -25.62 10.71
CA HIS A 125 -25.51 -25.78 9.61
C HIS A 125 -26.12 -27.19 9.55
N CYS A 126 -25.33 -28.23 9.81
CA CYS A 126 -25.80 -29.61 9.91
C CYS A 126 -26.85 -29.78 11.01
N HIS A 127 -26.65 -29.18 12.18
CA HIS A 127 -27.66 -29.20 13.24
C HIS A 127 -28.95 -28.52 12.77
N ASN A 128 -28.85 -27.33 12.15
CA ASN A 128 -30.03 -26.62 11.65
C ASN A 128 -30.83 -27.43 10.63
N THR A 129 -30.15 -28.13 9.73
CA THR A 129 -30.81 -28.85 8.63
C THR A 129 -31.24 -30.27 9.00
N CYS A 130 -30.40 -31.02 9.71
CA CYS A 130 -30.51 -32.47 9.82
C CYS A 130 -30.66 -33.02 11.25
N SER A 131 -30.51 -32.20 12.31
CA SER A 131 -30.56 -32.69 13.69
C SER A 131 -31.86 -33.48 13.98
N PRO A 132 -31.81 -34.68 14.59
CA PRO A 132 -33.02 -35.42 14.98
C PRO A 132 -33.88 -34.70 16.03
N ASN A 133 -33.31 -33.71 16.72
CA ASN A 133 -33.96 -32.90 17.74
C ASN A 133 -34.22 -31.47 17.24
N GLN A 134 -34.38 -31.26 15.94
CA GLN A 134 -34.51 -29.94 15.31
C GLN A 134 -35.62 -29.08 15.95
N SER A 135 -36.76 -29.69 16.29
CA SER A 135 -37.88 -28.97 16.92
C SER A 135 -37.55 -28.38 18.29
N LEU A 136 -36.50 -28.82 18.99
CA LEU A 136 -36.16 -28.25 20.31
C LEU A 136 -35.59 -26.84 20.22
N PHE A 137 -34.93 -26.48 19.13
CA PHE A 137 -34.23 -25.20 19.00
C PHE A 137 -34.63 -24.38 17.77
N ILE A 138 -35.44 -24.94 16.87
CA ILE A 138 -36.00 -24.22 15.71
C ILE A 138 -37.50 -24.03 15.90
N ASN A 139 -37.96 -22.80 15.70
CA ASN A 139 -39.37 -22.45 15.63
C ASN A 139 -39.68 -21.77 14.30
N VAL A 140 -40.63 -22.31 13.53
CA VAL A 140 -40.97 -21.77 12.20
C VAL A 140 -41.91 -20.59 12.37
N THR A 141 -41.55 -19.45 11.80
CA THR A 141 -42.29 -18.18 11.96
C THR A 141 -42.99 -17.73 10.68
N ARG A 142 -42.49 -18.12 9.49
CA ARG A 142 -43.08 -17.75 8.20
C ARG A 142 -42.99 -18.87 7.17
N VAL A 143 -44.10 -19.11 6.46
CA VAL A 143 -44.20 -20.08 5.37
C VAL A 143 -44.88 -19.47 4.14
N ALA A 144 -44.53 -19.96 2.96
CA ALA A 144 -45.11 -19.58 1.67
C ALA A 144 -45.81 -20.78 1.00
N GLY A 145 -46.96 -20.51 0.37
CA GLY A 145 -47.79 -21.51 -0.34
C GLY A 145 -49.25 -21.55 0.15
N GLN A 146 -50.19 -21.76 -0.78
CA GLN A 146 -51.62 -21.88 -0.45
C GLN A 146 -51.90 -23.26 0.18
N GLY A 147 -52.53 -23.26 1.36
CA GLY A 147 -52.92 -24.48 2.06
C GLY A 147 -53.79 -25.39 1.18
N GLY A 148 -53.29 -26.61 0.93
CA GLY A 148 -53.87 -27.63 0.05
C GLY A 148 -52.99 -28.89 -0.02
N SER A 149 -53.12 -29.69 -1.08
CA SER A 149 -52.31 -30.91 -1.31
C SER A 149 -50.82 -30.68 -1.61
N GLN A 150 -50.36 -29.42 -1.59
CA GLN A 150 -48.96 -29.05 -1.77
C GLN A 150 -48.31 -28.68 -0.42
N PRO A 151 -47.06 -29.11 -0.17
CA PRO A 151 -46.35 -28.80 1.05
C PRO A 151 -46.03 -27.30 1.16
N ARG A 152 -46.17 -26.73 2.36
CA ARG A 152 -45.87 -25.31 2.64
C ARG A 152 -44.36 -25.11 2.74
N ALA A 153 -43.80 -24.17 2.00
CA ALA A 153 -42.36 -23.89 1.98
C ALA A 153 -41.97 -22.96 3.15
N VAL A 154 -40.91 -23.30 3.88
CA VAL A 154 -40.41 -22.48 5.01
C VAL A 154 -39.55 -21.34 4.49
N VAL A 155 -39.96 -20.10 4.74
CA VAL A 155 -39.24 -18.89 4.26
C VAL A 155 -38.59 -18.08 5.38
N ALA A 156 -39.03 -18.27 6.63
CA ALA A 156 -38.32 -17.76 7.80
C ALA A 156 -38.54 -18.63 9.04
N TYR A 157 -37.50 -18.75 9.87
CA TYR A 157 -37.58 -19.37 11.18
C TYR A 157 -36.65 -18.68 12.19
N GLU A 158 -36.89 -18.93 13.47
CA GLU A 158 -35.98 -18.52 14.55
C GLU A 158 -35.24 -19.74 15.10
N ALA A 159 -33.96 -19.56 15.41
CA ALA A 159 -33.08 -20.57 15.97
C ALA A 159 -32.52 -20.10 17.32
N SER A 160 -32.65 -20.94 18.35
CA SER A 160 -32.22 -20.65 19.72
C SER A 160 -30.96 -21.44 20.07
N TYR A 161 -29.88 -20.74 20.42
CA TYR A 161 -28.60 -21.34 20.79
C TYR A 161 -28.15 -20.89 22.16
N GLN A 162 -27.29 -21.68 22.80
CA GLN A 162 -26.60 -21.23 23.99
C GLN A 162 -25.49 -20.23 23.61
N HIS A 163 -25.33 -19.16 24.39
CA HIS A 163 -24.34 -18.12 24.12
C HIS A 163 -22.92 -18.70 24.03
N SER A 164 -22.54 -19.56 24.97
CA SER A 164 -21.22 -20.22 24.99
C SER A 164 -20.95 -21.07 23.75
N PHE A 165 -21.96 -21.78 23.22
CA PHE A 165 -21.83 -22.59 22.02
C PHE A 165 -21.54 -21.71 20.78
N ALA A 166 -22.27 -20.60 20.64
CA ALA A 166 -22.07 -19.66 19.54
C ALA A 166 -20.72 -18.92 19.63
N GLU A 167 -20.31 -18.50 20.83
CA GLU A 167 -19.02 -17.84 21.04
C GLU A 167 -17.85 -18.78 20.76
N GLN A 168 -17.87 -20.02 21.26
CA GLN A 168 -16.80 -20.98 20.98
C GLN A 168 -16.68 -21.31 19.49
N THR A 169 -17.82 -21.43 18.81
CA THR A 169 -17.86 -21.63 17.36
C THR A 169 -17.24 -20.43 16.63
N TYR A 170 -17.64 -19.21 16.99
CA TYR A 170 -17.08 -17.97 16.43
C TYR A 170 -15.58 -17.82 16.71
N ASP A 171 -15.16 -18.03 17.95
CA ASP A 171 -13.77 -17.85 18.39
C ASP A 171 -12.81 -18.80 17.67
N SER A 172 -13.26 -20.04 17.41
CA SER A 172 -12.50 -21.02 16.62
C SER A 172 -12.17 -20.51 15.21
N CYS A 173 -12.99 -19.62 14.65
CA CYS A 173 -12.86 -19.04 13.31
C CYS A 173 -12.36 -17.59 13.28
N SER A 174 -12.41 -16.88 14.41
CA SER A 174 -12.20 -15.42 14.52
C SER A 174 -10.88 -14.90 13.92
N ARG A 175 -9.84 -15.75 13.88
CA ARG A 175 -8.49 -15.40 13.44
C ARG A 175 -8.03 -16.08 12.14
N VAL A 176 -8.90 -16.86 11.50
CA VAL A 176 -8.56 -17.52 10.23
C VAL A 176 -8.27 -16.46 9.16
N ARG A 177 -7.12 -16.58 8.49
CA ARG A 177 -6.63 -15.59 7.52
C ARG A 177 -6.95 -15.97 6.08
N VAL A 178 -7.06 -14.95 5.24
CA VAL A 178 -7.08 -15.08 3.78
C VAL A 178 -5.77 -14.52 3.24
N PRO A 179 -4.74 -15.34 3.00
CA PRO A 179 -3.40 -14.85 2.66
C PRO A 179 -3.36 -13.94 1.43
N ALA A 180 -4.15 -14.27 0.40
CA ALA A 180 -4.20 -13.51 -0.85
C ALA A 180 -4.71 -12.06 -0.67
N ALA A 181 -5.58 -11.84 0.32
CA ALA A 181 -6.12 -10.52 0.63
C ALA A 181 -5.48 -9.88 1.88
N ALA A 182 -4.61 -10.61 2.58
CA ALA A 182 -4.02 -10.20 3.87
C ALA A 182 -5.06 -9.77 4.94
N THR A 183 -6.27 -10.34 4.90
CA THR A 183 -7.38 -10.05 5.84
C THR A 183 -7.84 -11.31 6.60
N LEU A 184 -8.79 -11.14 7.52
CA LEU A 184 -9.45 -12.25 8.23
C LEU A 184 -10.66 -12.74 7.43
N ALA A 185 -10.88 -14.05 7.40
CA ALA A 185 -12.03 -14.67 6.74
C ALA A 185 -13.36 -14.15 7.30
N VAL A 186 -13.45 -13.96 8.61
CA VAL A 186 -14.64 -13.37 9.27
C VAL A 186 -14.98 -11.98 8.73
N SER A 187 -14.02 -11.24 8.16
CA SER A 187 -14.28 -9.95 7.53
C SER A 187 -15.25 -10.04 6.35
N THR A 188 -15.37 -11.20 5.71
CA THR A 188 -16.29 -11.44 4.59
C THR A 188 -17.59 -12.14 5.05
N MET A 189 -17.70 -12.44 6.34
CA MET A 189 -18.81 -13.20 6.93
C MET A 189 -19.56 -12.39 8.01
N CYS A 190 -19.34 -11.08 8.09
CA CYS A 190 -19.91 -10.21 9.12
C CYS A 190 -20.51 -8.90 8.57
N GLY A 191 -20.68 -8.84 7.26
CA GLY A 191 -21.23 -7.69 6.54
C GLY A 191 -20.56 -6.35 6.90
N VAL A 192 -21.39 -5.34 7.18
CA VAL A 192 -20.98 -3.94 7.42
C VAL A 192 -19.98 -3.74 8.56
N TYR A 193 -19.92 -4.69 9.50
CA TYR A 193 -19.06 -4.59 10.69
C TYR A 193 -17.60 -4.95 10.41
N GLY A 194 -17.32 -5.60 9.26
CA GLY A 194 -16.00 -6.13 8.94
C GLY A 194 -15.48 -7.08 10.02
N SER A 195 -14.17 -7.29 10.07
CA SER A 195 -13.56 -8.14 11.12
C SER A 195 -13.39 -7.44 12.47
N ALA A 196 -13.23 -6.12 12.49
CA ALA A 196 -12.91 -5.36 13.71
C ALA A 196 -14.09 -5.24 14.68
N PHE A 197 -15.32 -5.16 14.15
CA PHE A 197 -16.53 -5.01 14.95
C PHE A 197 -17.43 -6.25 14.92
N CYS A 198 -16.89 -7.39 14.48
CA CYS A 198 -17.64 -8.64 14.46
C CYS A 198 -17.68 -9.31 15.84
N ASN A 199 -18.79 -9.98 16.12
CA ASN A 199 -18.95 -10.88 17.27
C ASN A 199 -19.85 -12.05 16.86
N ALA A 200 -20.03 -13.04 17.74
CA ALA A 200 -20.82 -14.24 17.45
C ALA A 200 -22.25 -13.92 16.96
N GLN A 201 -22.94 -12.99 17.62
CA GLN A 201 -24.30 -12.59 17.21
C GLN A 201 -24.33 -11.98 15.80
N ARG A 202 -23.44 -11.03 15.49
CA ARG A 202 -23.39 -10.36 14.18
C ARG A 202 -23.00 -11.33 13.06
N TRP A 203 -22.08 -12.25 13.36
CA TRP A 203 -21.65 -13.30 12.45
C TRP A 203 -22.77 -14.30 12.13
N LEU A 204 -23.57 -14.68 13.13
CA LEU A 204 -24.76 -15.51 12.92
C LEU A 204 -25.85 -14.75 12.16
N ASN A 205 -26.14 -13.50 12.56
CA ASN A 205 -27.11 -12.66 11.86
C ASN A 205 -26.79 -12.53 10.37
N PHE A 206 -25.51 -12.37 10.01
CA PHE A 206 -25.09 -12.33 8.62
C PHE A 206 -25.41 -13.63 7.86
N GLN A 207 -25.28 -14.80 8.49
CA GLN A 207 -25.62 -16.09 7.86
C GLN A 207 -27.14 -16.26 7.65
N GLY A 208 -27.95 -15.61 8.48
CA GLY A 208 -29.41 -15.64 8.41
C GLY A 208 -30.04 -14.49 7.64
N ASP A 209 -29.25 -13.54 7.14
CA ASP A 209 -29.74 -12.35 6.43
C ASP A 209 -29.74 -12.57 4.92
N THR A 210 -30.94 -12.67 4.33
CA THR A 210 -31.13 -12.84 2.88
C THR A 210 -30.69 -11.63 2.04
N GLY A 211 -30.52 -10.45 2.65
CA GLY A 211 -30.08 -9.23 1.99
C GLY A 211 -28.70 -9.36 1.32
N ASN A 212 -27.80 -10.15 1.93
CA ASN A 212 -26.46 -10.42 1.41
C ASN A 212 -26.44 -11.20 0.07
N GLY A 213 -27.57 -11.77 -0.35
CA GLY A 213 -27.69 -12.55 -1.59
C GLY A 213 -27.03 -13.94 -1.57
N LEU A 214 -26.66 -14.43 -0.38
CA LEU A 214 -26.07 -15.74 -0.11
C LEU A 214 -26.99 -16.62 0.76
N ALA A 215 -27.69 -16.05 1.75
CA ALA A 215 -28.59 -16.81 2.60
C ALA A 215 -29.88 -17.18 1.83
N PRO A 216 -30.31 -18.46 1.84
CA PRO A 216 -31.47 -18.92 1.06
C PRO A 216 -32.83 -18.55 1.67
N LEU A 217 -32.87 -18.23 2.97
CA LEU A 217 -34.06 -17.85 3.73
C LEU A 217 -33.66 -17.07 5.00
N ASP A 218 -34.63 -16.38 5.61
CA ASP A 218 -34.35 -15.55 6.80
C ASP A 218 -34.27 -16.42 8.06
N ILE A 219 -33.17 -16.29 8.81
CA ILE A 219 -32.98 -16.99 10.08
C ILE A 219 -32.67 -15.98 11.18
N THR A 220 -33.55 -15.90 12.18
CA THR A 220 -33.32 -15.08 13.37
C THR A 220 -32.62 -15.90 14.45
N PHE A 221 -31.41 -15.51 14.83
CA PHE A 221 -30.64 -16.22 15.86
C PHE A 221 -30.79 -15.57 17.23
N HIS A 222 -31.22 -16.35 18.21
CA HIS A 222 -31.32 -15.94 19.61
C HIS A 222 -30.27 -16.65 20.45
N LEU A 223 -29.36 -15.88 21.05
CA LEU A 223 -28.36 -16.38 21.97
C LEU A 223 -28.85 -16.26 23.40
N TRP A 224 -29.01 -17.41 24.07
CA TRP A 224 -29.52 -17.52 25.43
C TRP A 224 -28.38 -17.79 26.41
N GLU A 225 -28.44 -17.12 27.56
CA GLU A 225 -27.50 -17.38 28.66
C GLU A 225 -27.76 -18.74 29.32
N PRO A 226 -26.75 -19.38 29.92
CA PRO A 226 -26.93 -20.64 30.64
C PRO A 226 -28.05 -20.53 31.70
N GLY A 227 -29.07 -21.38 31.60
CA GLY A 227 -30.22 -21.40 32.51
C GLY A 227 -31.42 -20.57 32.06
N GLN A 228 -31.31 -19.76 31.00
CA GLN A 228 -32.46 -19.19 30.32
C GLN A 228 -33.02 -20.18 29.30
N THR A 229 -34.34 -20.20 29.12
CA THR A 229 -34.99 -21.03 28.11
C THR A 229 -35.98 -20.19 27.30
N PRO A 230 -36.11 -20.45 25.98
CA PRO A 230 -37.07 -19.76 25.11
C PRO A 230 -38.54 -20.05 25.44
N GLY A 231 -38.83 -20.97 26.37
CA GLY A 231 -40.19 -21.38 26.76
C GLY A 231 -40.78 -22.46 25.84
N SER A 232 -42.01 -22.89 26.11
CA SER A 232 -42.79 -23.80 25.24
C SER A 232 -42.14 -25.17 24.94
N GLY A 233 -41.31 -25.71 25.84
CA GLY A 233 -40.63 -26.99 25.67
C GLY A 233 -39.36 -26.94 24.81
N MET A 234 -39.02 -25.76 24.26
CA MET A 234 -37.79 -25.55 23.52
C MET A 234 -36.57 -25.44 24.44
N GLN A 235 -35.43 -25.90 23.95
CA GLN A 235 -34.14 -25.86 24.62
C GLN A 235 -33.08 -25.31 23.66
N PRO A 236 -32.25 -24.35 24.09
CA PRO A 236 -31.20 -23.81 23.24
C PRO A 236 -30.20 -24.90 22.85
N LEU A 237 -29.79 -24.94 21.58
CA LEU A 237 -28.79 -25.89 21.11
C LEU A 237 -27.46 -25.65 21.84
N ASN A 238 -26.89 -26.73 22.35
CA ASN A 238 -25.54 -26.79 22.89
C ASN A 238 -24.87 -28.06 22.36
N GLY A 239 -24.33 -27.98 21.14
CA GLY A 239 -23.62 -29.08 20.50
C GLY A 239 -22.15 -29.13 20.89
N GLU A 240 -21.47 -30.22 20.54
CA GLU A 240 -20.01 -30.31 20.70
C GLU A 240 -19.30 -29.32 19.77
N THR A 241 -18.27 -28.66 20.27
CA THR A 241 -17.42 -27.70 19.57
C THR A 241 -15.96 -28.14 19.66
N ALA A 242 -15.21 -27.96 18.58
CA ALA A 242 -13.77 -28.18 18.54
C ALA A 242 -13.04 -26.90 18.91
N HIS A 243 -12.16 -26.94 19.91
CA HIS A 243 -11.23 -25.84 20.11
C HIS A 243 -10.15 -25.83 19.04
N CYS A 244 -9.73 -24.64 18.59
CA CYS A 244 -8.78 -24.52 17.48
C CYS A 244 -7.34 -24.94 17.85
N ASN A 245 -7.02 -25.02 19.15
CA ASN A 245 -5.75 -25.49 19.67
C ASN A 245 -5.71 -27.01 19.94
N GLU A 246 -6.82 -27.72 19.73
CA GLU A 246 -6.93 -29.16 19.95
C GLU A 246 -6.91 -29.93 18.61
N SER A 247 -6.41 -31.16 18.64
CA SER A 247 -6.41 -32.07 17.49
C SER A 247 -7.67 -32.95 17.51
N GLN A 248 -8.34 -33.08 16.36
CA GLN A 248 -9.58 -33.86 16.21
C GLN A 248 -9.25 -35.27 15.67
N GLY A 249 -8.69 -36.14 16.53
CA GLY A 249 -8.45 -37.55 16.23
C GLY A 249 -7.25 -37.87 15.30
N ASP A 250 -7.11 -39.15 14.94
CA ASP A 250 -5.94 -39.71 14.25
C ASP A 250 -5.77 -39.14 12.82
N GLY A 251 -5.09 -38.01 12.72
CA GLY A 251 -4.58 -37.45 11.45
C GLY A 251 -4.85 -35.97 11.22
N THR A 252 -5.70 -35.31 12.01
CA THR A 252 -5.95 -33.86 11.87
C THR A 252 -5.11 -33.06 12.86
N ALA A 253 -4.20 -32.25 12.34
CA ALA A 253 -3.39 -31.36 13.19
C ALA A 253 -4.25 -30.21 13.75
N ALA A 254 -3.91 -29.75 14.96
CA ALA A 254 -4.48 -28.52 15.52
C ALA A 254 -4.18 -27.32 14.62
N CYS A 255 -5.02 -26.28 14.70
CA CYS A 255 -4.86 -25.10 13.86
C CYS A 255 -3.59 -24.32 14.21
N SER A 256 -2.95 -23.76 13.17
CA SER A 256 -1.73 -22.98 13.33
C SER A 256 -1.98 -21.70 14.13
N CYS A 257 -0.95 -21.23 14.85
CA CYS A 257 -0.95 -19.95 15.57
C CYS A 257 -1.37 -18.73 14.69
N GLN A 258 -1.09 -18.78 13.39
CA GLN A 258 -1.46 -17.68 12.48
C GLN A 258 -2.98 -17.56 12.26
N ASP A 259 -3.68 -18.70 12.33
CA ASP A 259 -5.11 -18.84 12.09
C ASP A 259 -5.92 -19.03 13.41
N CYS A 260 -5.25 -19.37 14.51
CA CYS A 260 -5.80 -19.54 15.86
C CYS A 260 -4.83 -18.97 16.91
N ALA A 261 -5.16 -17.83 17.51
CA ALA A 261 -4.29 -17.18 18.49
C ALA A 261 -4.07 -18.03 19.76
N ALA A 262 -5.04 -18.88 20.13
CA ALA A 262 -4.95 -19.78 21.28
C ALA A 262 -3.85 -20.86 21.13
N SER A 263 -3.39 -21.13 19.90
CA SER A 263 -2.29 -22.05 19.63
C SER A 263 -0.90 -21.39 19.75
N CYS A 264 -0.82 -20.07 19.94
CA CYS A 264 0.47 -19.36 20.00
C CYS A 264 1.12 -19.45 21.38
N PRO A 265 2.45 -19.71 21.46
CA PRO A 265 3.18 -19.51 22.70
C PRO A 265 3.26 -18.01 23.03
N VAL A 266 3.23 -17.66 24.31
CA VAL A 266 3.44 -16.29 24.77
C VAL A 266 4.92 -15.94 24.65
N ILE A 267 5.28 -15.04 23.73
CA ILE A 267 6.66 -14.56 23.51
C ILE A 267 6.78 -13.13 24.03
N ALA A 268 7.86 -12.83 24.76
CA ALA A 268 8.17 -11.46 25.18
C ALA A 268 8.43 -10.56 23.96
N GLN A 269 7.98 -9.31 24.02
CA GLN A 269 8.19 -8.37 22.91
C GLN A 269 9.70 -8.19 22.63
N PRO A 270 10.15 -8.32 21.37
CA PRO A 270 11.54 -8.06 21.01
C PRO A 270 11.95 -6.63 21.38
N GLN A 271 13.13 -6.48 21.96
CA GLN A 271 13.70 -5.16 22.19
C GLN A 271 14.00 -4.50 20.84
N ALA A 272 13.68 -3.21 20.71
CA ALA A 272 14.00 -2.45 19.51
C ALA A 272 15.52 -2.49 19.27
N LEU A 273 15.92 -2.81 18.04
CA LEU A 273 17.32 -2.75 17.66
C LEU A 273 17.79 -1.30 17.73
N ASP A 274 19.00 -1.12 18.26
CA ASP A 274 19.64 0.18 18.31
C ASP A 274 20.11 0.57 16.89
N THR A 275 19.50 1.60 16.31
CA THR A 275 19.84 2.13 14.98
C THR A 275 21.00 3.11 15.02
N THR A 276 21.59 3.36 16.19
CA THR A 276 22.77 4.21 16.29
C THR A 276 23.95 3.57 15.56
N PHE A 277 24.66 4.38 14.78
CA PHE A 277 25.91 3.95 14.17
C PHE A 277 26.90 3.56 15.29
N ARG A 278 27.19 2.26 15.42
CA ARG A 278 28.13 1.70 16.40
C ARG A 278 29.29 1.01 15.72
N LEU A 279 30.46 1.10 16.32
CA LEU A 279 31.63 0.32 15.95
C LEU A 279 31.97 -0.61 17.12
N GLY A 280 31.63 -1.90 17.00
CA GLY A 280 31.71 -2.83 18.13
C GLY A 280 30.77 -2.43 19.27
N ARG A 281 31.33 -2.10 20.45
CA ARG A 281 30.54 -1.73 21.64
C ARG A 281 30.36 -0.23 21.86
N MET A 282 31.04 0.61 21.08
CA MET A 282 31.04 2.07 21.25
C MET A 282 30.27 2.76 20.14
N ALA A 283 29.76 3.97 20.42
CA ALA A 283 29.19 4.82 19.39
C ALA A 283 30.27 5.11 18.32
N GLY A 284 29.92 4.91 17.05
CA GLY A 284 30.87 4.96 15.94
C GLY A 284 31.52 6.34 15.80
N TRP A 285 30.77 7.42 16.03
CA TRP A 285 31.32 8.78 16.02
C TRP A 285 32.39 8.97 17.11
N LEU A 286 32.20 8.39 18.30
CA LEU A 286 33.16 8.48 19.40
C LEU A 286 34.44 7.70 19.05
N ALA A 287 34.29 6.54 18.40
CA ALA A 287 35.43 5.77 17.89
C ALA A 287 36.26 6.58 16.89
N VAL A 288 35.58 7.23 15.93
CA VAL A 288 36.22 8.10 14.94
C VAL A 288 36.97 9.25 15.63
N VAL A 289 36.35 9.92 16.62
CA VAL A 289 37.01 10.99 17.38
C VAL A 289 38.26 10.48 18.09
N ILE A 290 38.19 9.33 18.76
CA ILE A 290 39.34 8.74 19.46
C ILE A 290 40.46 8.39 18.47
N ILE A 291 40.13 7.81 17.31
CA ILE A 291 41.10 7.49 16.27
C ILE A 291 41.79 8.77 15.77
N LEU A 292 41.02 9.82 15.46
CA LEU A 292 41.56 11.10 14.98
C LEU A 292 42.42 11.80 16.04
N CYS A 293 41.97 11.86 17.29
CA CYS A 293 42.74 12.45 18.39
C CYS A 293 44.02 11.65 18.68
N SER A 294 43.98 10.32 18.59
CA SER A 294 45.16 9.48 18.78
C SER A 294 46.18 9.68 17.67
N LEU A 295 45.74 9.71 16.40
CA LEU A 295 46.59 10.04 15.25
C LEU A 295 47.23 11.42 15.43
N PHE A 296 46.45 12.42 15.84
CA PHE A 296 46.94 13.78 16.10
C PHE A 296 47.96 13.82 17.25
N ALA A 297 47.71 13.12 18.35
CA ALA A 297 48.62 13.04 19.49
C ALA A 297 49.95 12.34 19.12
N VAL A 298 49.89 11.26 18.34
CA VAL A 298 51.09 10.56 17.84
C VAL A 298 51.90 11.47 16.92
N LEU A 299 51.24 12.17 16.01
CA LEU A 299 51.89 13.06 15.05
C LEU A 299 52.55 14.27 15.75
N THR A 300 51.86 14.87 16.72
CA THR A 300 52.43 15.95 17.55
C THR A 300 53.58 15.45 18.44
N ALA A 301 53.46 14.28 19.05
CA ALA A 301 54.54 13.70 19.85
C ALA A 301 55.78 13.39 18.98
N PHE A 302 55.59 12.90 17.75
CA PHE A 302 56.68 12.66 16.80
C PHE A 302 57.39 13.96 16.41
N LEU A 303 56.64 15.04 16.16
CA LEU A 303 57.20 16.35 15.81
C LEU A 303 57.89 17.06 17.00
N VAL A 304 57.39 16.86 18.22
CA VAL A 304 57.89 17.56 19.43
C VAL A 304 59.03 16.81 20.13
N ARG A 305 59.06 15.47 20.10
CA ARG A 305 60.14 14.65 20.70
C ARG A 305 61.56 15.09 20.33
N PRO A 306 61.93 15.34 19.06
CA PRO A 306 63.26 15.80 18.72
C PRO A 306 63.57 17.22 19.25
N ARG A 307 62.56 18.08 19.38
CA ARG A 307 62.74 19.44 19.95
C ARG A 307 62.92 19.42 21.48
N LEU A 308 62.23 18.53 22.21
CA LEU A 308 62.41 18.39 23.65
C LEU A 308 63.72 17.68 24.02
N ALA A 309 64.15 16.68 23.25
CA ALA A 309 65.42 15.99 23.46
C ALA A 309 66.63 16.93 23.30
N SER A 310 66.53 17.94 22.42
CA SER A 310 67.57 18.97 22.24
C SER A 310 67.69 19.95 23.42
N CYS A 311 66.67 20.09 24.27
CA CYS A 311 66.67 21.02 25.41
C CYS A 311 67.08 20.38 26.75
N GLY A 312 67.24 19.04 26.82
CA GLY A 312 67.54 18.30 28.04
C GLY A 312 69.04 18.04 28.33
N GLY A 313 69.94 18.38 27.41
CA GLY A 313 71.38 18.15 27.57
C GLY A 313 72.12 19.35 28.16
N LYS A 314 72.26 19.43 29.49
CA LYS A 314 73.24 20.33 30.14
C LYS A 314 74.61 19.66 30.22
N GLY A 315 75.58 20.19 29.48
CA GLY A 315 77.00 20.19 29.87
C GLY A 315 78.01 19.52 28.93
N ARG A 316 78.59 20.28 28.00
CA ARG A 316 80.05 20.46 27.80
C ARG A 316 80.31 21.38 26.59
N THR A 317 81.19 22.35 26.79
CA THR A 317 81.71 23.30 25.80
C THR A 317 82.56 22.61 24.73
N LEU A 318 82.17 22.72 23.46
CA LEU A 318 83.06 22.90 22.29
C LEU A 318 82.20 23.28 21.06
N ASP A 319 82.66 24.30 20.32
CA ASP A 319 82.21 24.89 19.04
C ASP A 319 80.82 24.55 18.44
N PRO A 320 80.01 25.56 18.05
CA PRO A 320 78.77 25.32 17.32
C PRO A 320 79.08 25.08 15.83
N LYS A 321 79.55 23.88 15.49
CA LYS A 321 79.24 23.35 14.15
C LYS A 321 77.80 22.90 14.21
N VAL A 322 76.92 23.75 13.67
CA VAL A 322 75.54 23.41 13.36
C VAL A 322 75.57 22.21 12.42
N ASP A 323 75.48 21.01 12.97
CA ASP A 323 75.16 19.81 12.22
C ASP A 323 73.74 19.98 11.71
N THR A 324 73.66 20.57 10.51
CA THR A 324 72.46 20.61 9.69
C THR A 324 71.93 19.19 9.55
N SER A 325 70.72 18.97 10.06
CA SER A 325 70.01 17.69 9.99
C SER A 325 70.10 17.12 8.57
N LEU A 326 70.30 15.81 8.42
CA LEU A 326 70.28 15.12 7.12
C LEU A 326 69.04 15.48 6.29
N PHE A 327 67.91 15.75 6.96
CA PHE A 327 66.68 16.24 6.34
C PHE A 327 66.78 17.67 5.81
N ASP A 328 67.47 18.57 6.52
CA ASP A 328 67.69 19.95 6.05
C ASP A 328 68.64 19.98 4.86
N ARG A 329 69.67 19.12 4.85
CA ARG A 329 70.53 18.95 3.68
C ARG A 329 69.78 18.35 2.50
N LEU A 330 69.00 17.29 2.72
CA LEU A 330 68.19 16.67 1.67
C LEU A 330 67.18 17.67 1.11
N SER A 331 66.47 18.39 1.99
CA SER A 331 65.53 19.45 1.63
C SER A 331 66.20 20.55 0.80
N LEU A 332 67.35 21.05 1.26
CA LEU A 332 68.10 22.08 0.52
C LEU A 332 68.55 21.55 -0.87
N THR A 333 68.98 20.29 -0.96
CA THR A 333 69.37 19.67 -2.23
C THR A 333 68.18 19.45 -3.17
N THR A 334 67.02 19.03 -2.68
CA THR A 334 65.81 18.92 -3.52
C THR A 334 65.28 20.28 -3.92
N HIS A 335 65.29 21.28 -3.03
CA HIS A 335 64.90 22.65 -3.36
C HIS A 335 65.81 23.26 -4.42
N THR A 336 67.13 23.11 -4.28
CA THR A 336 68.09 23.63 -5.28
C THR A 336 67.98 22.88 -6.60
N PHE A 337 67.80 21.55 -6.58
CA PHE A 337 67.57 20.76 -7.79
C PHE A 337 66.29 21.17 -8.52
N LEU A 338 65.16 21.22 -7.81
CA LEU A 338 63.87 21.66 -8.38
C LEU A 338 63.95 23.10 -8.89
N SER A 339 64.60 24.00 -8.14
CA SER A 339 64.81 25.39 -8.55
C SER A 339 65.61 25.47 -9.86
N GLN A 340 66.72 24.74 -9.97
CA GLN A 340 67.50 24.70 -11.21
C GLN A 340 66.70 24.10 -12.38
N CYS A 341 65.94 23.04 -12.14
CA CYS A 341 65.08 22.44 -13.15
C CYS A 341 63.99 23.40 -13.63
N PHE A 342 63.26 24.05 -12.71
CA PHE A 342 62.20 25.00 -13.05
C PHE A 342 62.74 26.30 -13.65
N GLN A 343 63.94 26.75 -13.26
CA GLN A 343 64.62 27.88 -13.91
C GLN A 343 65.03 27.51 -15.35
N GLY A 344 65.61 26.32 -15.56
CA GLY A 344 65.94 25.84 -16.90
C GLY A 344 64.71 25.67 -17.78
N TRP A 345 63.64 25.08 -17.25
CA TRP A 345 62.36 24.94 -17.95
C TRP A 345 61.71 26.28 -18.24
N GLY A 346 61.61 27.16 -17.24
CA GLY A 346 60.99 28.48 -17.37
C GLY A 346 61.72 29.39 -18.36
N THR A 347 63.05 29.38 -18.37
CA THR A 347 63.85 30.14 -19.36
C THR A 347 63.67 29.58 -20.77
N TRP A 348 63.61 28.26 -20.93
CA TRP A 348 63.29 27.63 -22.22
C TRP A 348 61.89 28.01 -22.70
N VAL A 349 60.87 27.93 -21.82
CA VAL A 349 59.49 28.32 -22.14
C VAL A 349 59.38 29.79 -22.51
N ALA A 350 60.03 30.68 -21.75
CA ALA A 350 60.04 32.11 -22.01
C ALA A 350 60.78 32.50 -23.29
N SER A 351 61.74 31.68 -23.75
CA SER A 351 62.46 31.92 -25.01
C SER A 351 61.65 31.59 -26.27
N TRP A 352 60.63 30.73 -26.18
CA TRP A 352 59.79 30.30 -27.32
C TRP A 352 58.27 30.39 -27.06
N PRO A 353 57.73 31.55 -26.62
CA PRO A 353 56.38 31.65 -26.06
C PRO A 353 55.27 31.34 -27.07
N VAL A 354 55.41 31.78 -28.32
CA VAL A 354 54.38 31.58 -29.36
C VAL A 354 54.25 30.10 -29.71
N THR A 355 55.37 29.39 -29.87
CA THR A 355 55.34 27.96 -30.23
C THR A 355 54.66 27.13 -29.14
N ILE A 356 54.94 27.43 -27.86
CA ILE A 356 54.38 26.71 -26.72
C ILE A 356 52.89 27.00 -26.57
N LEU A 357 52.47 28.25 -26.75
CA LEU A 357 51.05 28.60 -26.77
C LEU A 357 50.29 27.84 -27.87
N VAL A 358 50.82 27.80 -29.10
CA VAL A 358 50.18 27.10 -30.22
C VAL A 358 50.06 25.60 -29.94
N VAL A 359 51.14 24.96 -29.47
CA VAL A 359 51.12 23.53 -29.11
C VAL A 359 50.13 23.25 -27.98
N SER A 360 50.11 24.10 -26.95
CA SER A 360 49.20 23.93 -25.80
C SER A 360 47.73 24.04 -26.23
N VAL A 361 47.40 25.03 -27.06
CA VAL A 361 46.05 25.19 -27.61
C VAL A 361 45.68 24.00 -28.50
N ALA A 362 46.60 23.53 -29.35
CA ALA A 362 46.35 22.37 -30.20
C ALA A 362 46.04 21.10 -29.38
N VAL A 363 46.76 20.86 -28.29
CA VAL A 363 46.50 19.74 -27.37
C VAL A 363 45.13 19.89 -26.70
N VAL A 364 44.80 21.07 -26.18
CA VAL A 364 43.49 21.33 -25.56
C VAL A 364 42.35 21.11 -26.56
N VAL A 365 42.46 21.63 -27.78
CA VAL A 365 41.44 21.46 -28.82
C VAL A 365 41.29 19.99 -29.23
N ALA A 366 42.40 19.26 -29.37
CA ALA A 366 42.37 17.83 -29.70
C ALA A 366 41.61 17.03 -28.62
N LEU A 367 41.93 17.25 -27.33
CA LEU A 367 41.24 16.59 -26.23
C LEU A 367 39.77 17.04 -26.10
N ALA A 368 39.51 18.34 -26.24
CA ALA A 368 38.16 18.91 -26.19
C ALA A 368 37.24 18.37 -27.28
N SER A 369 37.76 18.00 -28.45
CA SER A 369 36.95 17.45 -29.54
C SER A 369 36.25 16.13 -29.18
N GLY A 370 36.72 15.43 -28.13
CA GLY A 370 36.04 14.27 -27.56
C GLY A 370 34.67 14.56 -26.97
N LEU A 371 34.33 15.82 -26.67
CA LEU A 371 32.99 16.21 -26.22
C LEU A 371 31.88 15.87 -27.23
N GLY A 372 32.21 15.67 -28.51
CA GLY A 372 31.25 15.21 -29.51
C GLY A 372 30.69 13.80 -29.25
N PHE A 373 31.38 12.99 -28.44
CA PHE A 373 30.97 11.64 -28.05
C PHE A 373 30.39 11.58 -26.62
N MET A 374 30.10 12.73 -26.02
CA MET A 374 29.71 12.78 -24.61
C MET A 374 28.30 12.22 -24.41
N GLU A 375 28.20 11.18 -23.59
CA GLU A 375 26.94 10.61 -23.13
C GLU A 375 26.62 11.11 -21.72
N LEU A 376 25.35 11.49 -21.49
CA LEU A 376 24.86 11.97 -20.19
C LEU A 376 23.92 10.93 -19.56
N THR A 377 24.28 10.44 -18.38
CA THR A 377 23.41 9.56 -17.58
C THR A 377 22.48 10.38 -16.72
N MET A 378 21.17 10.21 -16.92
CA MET A 378 20.10 10.94 -16.22
C MET A 378 19.31 10.05 -15.25
N ASP A 379 19.42 8.73 -15.38
CA ASP A 379 18.73 7.78 -14.51
C ASP A 379 19.32 7.84 -13.08
N PRO A 380 18.51 8.19 -12.06
CA PRO A 380 19.00 8.23 -10.68
C PRO A 380 19.49 6.88 -10.19
N VAL A 381 18.94 5.76 -10.64
CA VAL A 381 19.39 4.44 -10.17
C VAL A 381 20.82 4.19 -10.65
N GLU A 382 21.16 4.54 -11.90
CA GLU A 382 22.53 4.46 -12.44
C GLU A 382 23.50 5.40 -11.72
N LEU A 383 23.04 6.60 -11.33
CA LEU A 383 23.88 7.58 -10.64
C LEU A 383 24.16 7.23 -9.17
N TRP A 384 23.17 6.68 -8.46
CA TRP A 384 23.22 6.55 -6.99
C TRP A 384 23.51 5.14 -6.47
N SER A 385 23.67 4.15 -7.36
CA SER A 385 23.96 2.78 -6.94
C SER A 385 25.08 2.15 -7.75
N ALA A 386 26.03 1.51 -7.06
CA ALA A 386 27.14 0.84 -7.72
C ALA A 386 26.61 -0.38 -8.52
N PRO A 387 27.08 -0.60 -9.76
CA PRO A 387 26.55 -1.63 -10.66
C PRO A 387 26.72 -3.05 -10.09
N ASN A 388 27.80 -3.28 -9.33
CA ASN A 388 28.12 -4.56 -8.70
C ASN A 388 27.70 -4.64 -7.22
N SER A 389 26.79 -3.78 -6.77
CA SER A 389 26.25 -3.85 -5.42
C SER A 389 25.29 -5.01 -5.24
N GLN A 390 25.15 -5.53 -4.02
CA GLN A 390 24.19 -6.59 -3.70
C GLN A 390 22.74 -6.18 -4.06
N ALA A 391 22.36 -4.93 -3.79
CA ALA A 391 21.02 -4.45 -4.14
C ALA A 391 20.77 -4.48 -5.66
N ARG A 392 21.80 -4.21 -6.48
CA ARG A 392 21.71 -4.30 -7.94
C ARG A 392 21.59 -5.74 -8.42
N SER A 393 22.30 -6.69 -7.82
CA SER A 393 22.15 -8.11 -8.18
C SER A 393 20.79 -8.67 -7.79
N GLU A 394 20.27 -8.28 -6.62
CA GLU A 394 18.91 -8.62 -6.18
C GLU A 394 17.83 -8.03 -7.13
N LYS A 395 17.99 -6.76 -7.51
CA LYS A 395 17.10 -6.11 -8.49
C LYS A 395 17.14 -6.82 -9.85
N ALA A 396 18.34 -7.11 -10.37
CA ALA A 396 18.49 -7.79 -11.66
C ALA A 396 17.85 -9.18 -11.64
N PHE A 397 18.00 -9.92 -10.54
CA PHE A 397 17.32 -11.20 -10.35
C PHE A 397 15.79 -11.04 -10.34
N HIS A 398 15.27 -10.05 -9.61
CA HIS A 398 13.83 -9.78 -9.55
C HIS A 398 13.26 -9.43 -10.94
N ASP A 399 13.87 -8.47 -11.64
CA ASP A 399 13.40 -8.00 -12.94
C ASP A 399 13.41 -9.13 -13.99
N GLN A 400 14.39 -10.04 -13.92
CA GLN A 400 14.48 -11.17 -14.85
C GLN A 400 13.37 -12.21 -14.63
N HIS A 401 12.99 -12.49 -13.38
CA HIS A 401 12.06 -13.58 -13.06
C HIS A 401 10.61 -13.13 -12.95
N PHE A 402 10.37 -11.90 -12.50
CA PHE A 402 9.04 -11.36 -12.24
C PHE A 402 8.67 -10.18 -13.15
N GLY A 403 9.62 -9.71 -13.97
CA GLY A 403 9.49 -8.44 -14.67
C GLY A 403 9.84 -7.25 -13.76
N PRO A 404 10.11 -6.07 -14.34
CA PRO A 404 10.39 -4.88 -13.55
C PRO A 404 9.16 -4.43 -12.77
N PHE A 405 9.38 -3.90 -11.56
CA PHE A 405 8.32 -3.34 -10.73
C PHE A 405 7.58 -2.22 -11.49
N PHE A 406 6.25 -2.21 -11.38
CA PHE A 406 5.37 -1.29 -12.11
C PHE A 406 5.64 0.18 -11.75
N ARG A 407 5.29 1.10 -12.66
CA ARG A 407 5.44 2.55 -12.48
C ARG A 407 4.20 3.10 -11.81
N THR A 408 4.37 3.94 -10.79
CA THR A 408 3.26 4.50 -10.02
C THR A 408 3.06 5.97 -10.31
N ASN A 409 1.83 6.38 -10.63
CA ASN A 409 1.44 7.76 -10.79
C ASN A 409 0.32 8.06 -9.79
N GLN A 410 0.56 8.98 -8.86
CA GLN A 410 -0.33 9.18 -7.71
C GLN A 410 -0.78 10.62 -7.61
N VAL A 411 -2.05 10.80 -7.24
CA VAL A 411 -2.69 12.08 -6.93
C VAL A 411 -3.25 11.99 -5.52
N ILE A 412 -2.95 13.01 -4.71
CA ILE A 412 -3.46 13.18 -3.35
C ILE A 412 -4.22 14.51 -3.32
N LEU A 413 -5.50 14.45 -2.94
CA LEU A 413 -6.37 15.62 -2.83
C LEU A 413 -6.83 15.78 -1.38
N THR A 414 -6.71 17.00 -0.86
CA THR A 414 -7.26 17.39 0.45
C THR A 414 -8.15 18.62 0.31
N ALA A 415 -9.07 18.82 1.26
CA ALA A 415 -9.99 19.96 1.28
C ALA A 415 -9.97 20.66 2.65
N PRO A 416 -8.87 21.32 3.05
CA PRO A 416 -8.68 21.83 4.41
C PRO A 416 -9.69 22.91 4.82
N ASN A 417 -10.28 23.61 3.85
CA ASN A 417 -11.26 24.69 4.11
C ASN A 417 -12.70 24.18 4.27
N ARG A 418 -12.96 22.87 4.08
CA ARG A 418 -14.31 22.30 4.20
C ARG A 418 -14.51 21.71 5.60
N PRO A 419 -15.55 22.12 6.35
CA PRO A 419 -15.80 21.60 7.68
C PRO A 419 -16.27 20.14 7.62
N SER A 420 -15.96 19.38 8.67
CA SER A 420 -16.54 18.06 8.91
C SER A 420 -18.04 18.15 9.18
N TYR A 421 -18.78 17.09 8.87
CA TYR A 421 -20.22 16.97 9.14
C TYR A 421 -20.55 15.61 9.76
N GLN A 422 -21.71 15.49 10.38
CA GLN A 422 -22.20 14.23 10.92
C GLN A 422 -23.21 13.57 9.99
N TYR A 423 -23.17 12.25 9.94
CA TYR A 423 -24.08 11.40 9.21
C TYR A 423 -24.57 10.27 10.11
N ASP A 424 -25.89 10.07 10.18
CA ASP A 424 -26.50 9.01 10.99
C ASP A 424 -26.82 7.81 10.09
N SER A 425 -25.96 6.79 10.13
CA SER A 425 -26.12 5.57 9.34
C SER A 425 -27.10 4.63 10.02
N LEU A 426 -28.03 4.06 9.23
CA LEU A 426 -28.98 3.06 9.74
C LEU A 426 -28.28 1.82 10.35
N LEU A 427 -27.10 1.46 9.84
CA LEU A 427 -26.39 0.24 10.23
C LEU A 427 -25.35 0.48 11.35
N LEU A 428 -24.71 1.66 11.35
CA LEU A 428 -23.55 1.96 12.18
C LEU A 428 -23.77 3.12 13.18
N GLY A 429 -24.94 3.75 13.15
CA GLY A 429 -25.28 4.93 13.95
C GLY A 429 -24.52 6.19 13.50
N PRO A 430 -24.38 7.19 14.38
CA PRO A 430 -23.77 8.47 14.04
C PRO A 430 -22.27 8.34 13.75
N LYS A 431 -21.84 8.90 12.62
CA LYS A 431 -20.47 8.94 12.14
C LYS A 431 -20.06 10.35 11.73
N ASN A 432 -18.83 10.73 12.05
CA ASN A 432 -18.24 11.97 11.57
C ASN A 432 -17.64 11.73 10.19
N PHE A 433 -17.90 12.65 9.27
CA PHE A 433 -17.34 12.66 7.93
C PHE A 433 -16.47 13.91 7.75
N SER A 434 -15.27 13.69 7.21
CA SER A 434 -14.39 14.78 6.81
C SER A 434 -14.99 15.57 5.64
N GLY A 435 -14.70 16.88 5.59
CA GLY A 435 -15.18 17.76 4.52
C GLY A 435 -14.67 17.38 3.13
N VAL A 436 -13.57 16.61 3.03
CA VAL A 436 -13.05 16.09 1.75
C VAL A 436 -13.96 15.05 1.10
N LEU A 437 -14.79 14.37 1.92
CA LEU A 437 -15.76 13.36 1.47
C LEU A 437 -17.10 13.98 1.05
N ALA A 438 -17.16 15.29 0.86
CA ALA A 438 -18.37 15.95 0.38
C ALA A 438 -18.73 15.47 -1.04
N PRO A 439 -20.03 15.26 -1.35
CA PRO A 439 -20.45 14.65 -2.62
C PRO A 439 -20.10 15.49 -3.85
N ASP A 440 -20.08 16.82 -3.74
CA ASP A 440 -19.64 17.73 -4.80
C ASP A 440 -18.16 17.50 -5.16
N LEU A 441 -17.32 17.29 -4.15
CA LEU A 441 -15.89 17.00 -4.34
C LEU A 441 -15.65 15.61 -4.95
N LEU A 442 -16.43 14.61 -4.55
CA LEU A 442 -16.34 13.27 -5.11
C LEU A 442 -16.74 13.22 -6.59
N LEU A 443 -17.72 14.06 -7.00
CA LEU A 443 -18.10 14.19 -8.41
C LEU A 443 -17.01 14.86 -9.24
N GLU A 444 -16.39 15.94 -8.74
CA GLU A 444 -15.24 16.58 -9.39
C GLU A 444 -14.04 15.61 -9.51
N LEU A 445 -13.82 14.79 -8.48
CA LEU A 445 -12.80 13.74 -8.51
C LEU A 445 -13.10 12.68 -9.57
N LEU A 446 -14.37 12.28 -9.72
CA LEU A 446 -14.79 11.32 -10.73
C LEU A 446 -14.59 11.86 -12.14
N GLU A 447 -14.92 13.13 -12.37
CA GLU A 447 -14.68 13.78 -13.66
C GLU A 447 -13.18 13.87 -13.98
N LEU A 448 -12.33 14.19 -12.99
CA LEU A 448 -10.87 14.14 -13.15
C LEU A 448 -10.40 12.73 -13.50
N GLN A 449 -10.84 11.72 -12.75
CA GLN A 449 -10.42 10.34 -12.95
C GLN A 449 -10.77 9.83 -14.35
N GLU A 450 -12.02 10.05 -14.80
CA GLU A 450 -12.46 9.64 -16.13
C GLU A 450 -11.71 10.41 -17.23
N LYS A 451 -11.42 11.70 -17.02
CA LYS A 451 -10.59 12.47 -17.96
C LYS A 451 -9.19 11.88 -18.10
N LEU A 452 -8.56 11.48 -16.99
CA LEU A 452 -7.23 10.87 -17.00
C LEU A 452 -7.25 9.47 -17.60
N ARG A 453 -8.29 8.66 -17.35
CA ARG A 453 -8.44 7.33 -17.98
C ARG A 453 -8.52 7.41 -19.51
N HIS A 454 -9.24 8.40 -20.02
CA HIS A 454 -9.42 8.62 -21.45
C HIS A 454 -8.34 9.51 -22.09
N LEU A 455 -7.31 9.90 -21.33
CA LEU A 455 -6.20 10.69 -21.87
C LEU A 455 -5.49 9.91 -22.98
N GLN A 456 -5.29 10.59 -24.11
CA GLN A 456 -4.51 10.10 -25.25
C GLN A 456 -3.39 11.07 -25.55
N VAL A 457 -2.21 10.52 -25.85
CA VAL A 457 -1.02 11.28 -26.24
C VAL A 457 -0.53 10.82 -27.60
N TRP A 458 -0.17 11.76 -28.47
CA TRP A 458 0.40 11.43 -29.78
C TRP A 458 1.83 10.91 -29.63
N SER A 459 2.12 9.71 -30.14
CA SER A 459 3.49 9.18 -30.25
C SER A 459 4.05 9.47 -31.65
N PRO A 460 5.08 10.33 -31.76
CA PRO A 460 5.72 10.62 -33.05
C PRO A 460 6.42 9.40 -33.66
N GLU A 461 6.92 8.47 -32.85
CA GLU A 461 7.67 7.29 -33.32
C GLU A 461 6.73 6.26 -33.96
N GLU A 462 5.58 6.03 -33.35
CA GLU A 462 4.58 5.03 -33.79
C GLU A 462 3.49 5.63 -34.70
N GLN A 463 3.47 6.97 -34.86
CA GLN A 463 2.45 7.70 -35.63
C GLN A 463 1.01 7.36 -35.20
N ARG A 464 0.80 7.18 -33.89
CA ARG A 464 -0.52 6.87 -33.31
C ARG A 464 -0.72 7.53 -31.95
N ASN A 465 -1.98 7.64 -31.54
CA ASN A 465 -2.33 7.97 -30.17
C ASN A 465 -2.07 6.77 -29.25
N VAL A 466 -1.33 7.00 -28.17
CA VAL A 466 -1.16 6.07 -27.06
C VAL A 466 -2.20 6.41 -26.00
N SER A 467 -2.97 5.42 -25.60
CA SER A 467 -4.00 5.52 -24.57
C SER A 467 -3.59 4.77 -23.31
N LEU A 468 -4.31 4.98 -22.19
CA LEU A 468 -3.99 4.30 -20.93
C LEU A 468 -3.98 2.77 -21.07
N GLN A 469 -4.95 2.19 -21.80
CA GLN A 469 -5.05 0.74 -21.98
C GLN A 469 -3.83 0.12 -22.70
N ASP A 470 -3.07 0.90 -23.47
CA ASP A 470 -1.91 0.38 -24.20
C ASP A 470 -0.70 0.12 -23.29
N ILE A 471 -0.67 0.76 -22.11
CA ILE A 471 0.50 0.80 -21.22
C ILE A 471 0.18 0.46 -19.75
N CYS A 472 -1.10 0.42 -19.37
CA CYS A 472 -1.51 0.20 -17.99
C CYS A 472 -1.18 -1.21 -17.50
N TYR A 473 -0.95 -1.34 -16.20
CA TYR A 473 -0.89 -2.64 -15.54
C TYR A 473 -2.31 -3.19 -15.35
N ALA A 474 -2.56 -4.41 -15.84
CA ALA A 474 -3.84 -5.10 -15.75
C ALA A 474 -3.64 -6.51 -15.14
N PRO A 475 -4.11 -6.76 -13.90
CA PRO A 475 -3.81 -8.01 -13.20
C PRO A 475 -4.58 -9.24 -13.73
N LEU A 476 -5.78 -9.06 -14.30
CA LEU A 476 -6.65 -10.18 -14.73
C LEU A 476 -6.62 -10.46 -16.25
N ASN A 477 -6.52 -9.42 -17.09
CA ASN A 477 -6.58 -9.56 -18.56
C ASN A 477 -5.41 -8.82 -19.25
N PRO A 478 -4.18 -9.34 -19.18
CA PRO A 478 -2.98 -8.60 -19.58
C PRO A 478 -2.72 -8.51 -21.10
N HIS A 479 -3.34 -9.36 -21.93
CA HIS A 479 -3.01 -9.45 -23.37
C HIS A 479 -4.00 -8.74 -24.30
N ASN A 480 -5.29 -8.74 -23.96
CA ASN A 480 -6.34 -8.06 -24.72
C ASN A 480 -7.11 -7.12 -23.79
N THR A 481 -6.36 -6.23 -23.16
CA THR A 481 -6.83 -5.36 -22.09
C THR A 481 -7.79 -4.30 -22.61
N SER A 482 -8.82 -4.02 -21.81
CA SER A 482 -9.70 -2.86 -21.96
C SER A 482 -9.37 -1.79 -20.91
N LEU A 483 -9.95 -0.59 -21.03
CA LEU A 483 -9.88 0.48 -20.01
C LEU A 483 -10.45 0.06 -18.65
N SER A 484 -11.37 -0.90 -18.62
CA SER A 484 -11.94 -1.47 -17.40
C SER A 484 -10.96 -2.37 -16.64
N ASP A 485 -9.94 -2.90 -17.34
CA ASP A 485 -9.02 -3.89 -16.79
C ASP A 485 -7.77 -3.22 -16.18
N CYS A 486 -7.56 -1.94 -16.47
CA CYS A 486 -6.45 -1.14 -15.96
C CYS A 486 -6.56 -0.91 -14.44
N CYS A 487 -5.46 -1.14 -13.73
CA CYS A 487 -5.36 -0.93 -12.30
C CYS A 487 -5.34 0.57 -11.94
N VAL A 488 -6.52 1.10 -11.62
CA VAL A 488 -6.73 2.45 -11.08
C VAL A 488 -7.33 2.31 -9.69
N ASN A 489 -6.58 2.69 -8.65
CA ASN A 489 -7.04 2.64 -7.26
C ASN A 489 -7.51 4.02 -6.81
N SER A 490 -8.74 4.09 -6.27
CA SER A 490 -9.40 5.32 -5.82
C SER A 490 -10.61 4.96 -4.96
N LEU A 491 -11.13 5.88 -4.15
CA LEU A 491 -12.41 5.68 -3.42
C LEU A 491 -13.56 5.38 -4.39
N LEU A 492 -13.53 5.97 -5.58
CA LEU A 492 -14.58 5.85 -6.60
C LEU A 492 -14.70 4.43 -7.18
N GLN A 493 -13.70 3.58 -6.96
CA GLN A 493 -13.75 2.17 -7.36
C GLN A 493 -14.76 1.35 -6.57
N TYR A 494 -15.14 1.75 -5.35
CA TYR A 494 -16.27 1.12 -4.66
C TYR A 494 -17.58 1.26 -5.45
N PHE A 495 -17.68 2.29 -6.28
CA PHE A 495 -18.82 2.52 -7.18
C PHE A 495 -18.50 2.14 -8.64
N GLN A 496 -17.40 1.40 -8.87
CA GLN A 496 -16.91 0.98 -10.18
C GLN A 496 -16.83 2.14 -11.18
N ASN A 497 -16.40 3.31 -10.70
CA ASN A 497 -16.25 4.53 -11.49
C ASN A 497 -17.54 5.00 -12.18
N ASN A 498 -18.70 4.62 -11.63
CA ASN A 498 -19.99 4.90 -12.25
C ASN A 498 -20.73 6.03 -11.51
N ARG A 499 -20.97 7.14 -12.21
CA ARG A 499 -21.68 8.31 -11.67
C ARG A 499 -23.10 7.97 -11.20
N THR A 500 -23.82 7.11 -11.92
CA THR A 500 -25.18 6.70 -11.53
C THR A 500 -25.12 5.93 -10.22
N ARG A 501 -24.14 5.02 -10.05
CA ARG A 501 -23.99 4.25 -8.80
C ARG A 501 -23.69 5.12 -7.59
N LEU A 502 -22.84 6.13 -7.76
CA LEU A 502 -22.52 7.08 -6.69
C LEU A 502 -23.73 7.93 -6.24
N LEU A 503 -24.66 8.20 -7.15
CA LEU A 503 -25.85 9.04 -6.88
C LEU A 503 -27.10 8.22 -6.50
N LEU A 504 -27.00 6.89 -6.45
CA LEU A 504 -28.11 6.03 -6.04
C LEU A 504 -28.48 6.25 -4.58
N THR A 505 -29.79 6.23 -4.32
CA THR A 505 -30.37 6.21 -2.98
C THR A 505 -31.47 5.16 -2.92
N ALA A 506 -31.68 4.56 -1.76
CA ALA A 506 -32.74 3.59 -1.55
C ALA A 506 -33.33 3.73 -0.14
N ASN A 507 -34.59 3.34 0.03
CA ASN A 507 -35.18 3.24 1.36
C ASN A 507 -34.97 1.82 1.89
N GLN A 508 -34.49 1.71 3.13
CA GLN A 508 -34.29 0.44 3.79
C GLN A 508 -34.93 0.47 5.18
N THR A 509 -35.56 -0.64 5.55
CA THR A 509 -36.16 -0.84 6.87
C THR A 509 -35.32 -1.84 7.65
N LEU A 510 -34.80 -1.44 8.81
CA LEU A 510 -34.04 -2.29 9.72
C LEU A 510 -34.63 -2.15 11.13
N ALA A 511 -34.93 -3.27 11.79
CA ALA A 511 -35.52 -3.31 13.14
C ALA A 511 -36.75 -2.39 13.33
N GLY A 512 -37.59 -2.27 12.28
CA GLY A 512 -38.79 -1.42 12.30
C GLY A 512 -38.56 0.07 12.05
N GLN A 513 -37.31 0.50 11.82
CA GLN A 513 -36.96 1.86 11.41
C GLN A 513 -36.68 1.91 9.91
N THR A 514 -37.41 2.75 9.18
CA THR A 514 -37.14 3.00 7.76
C THR A 514 -36.32 4.27 7.60
N SER A 515 -35.16 4.15 6.97
CA SER A 515 -34.28 5.28 6.65
C SER A 515 -33.81 5.21 5.20
N LEU A 516 -33.30 6.33 4.70
CA LEU A 516 -32.70 6.42 3.37
C LEU A 516 -31.22 6.03 3.48
N VAL A 517 -30.82 5.05 2.67
CA VAL A 517 -29.43 4.63 2.48
C VAL A 517 -28.86 5.23 1.20
N ASP A 518 -27.59 5.61 1.25
CA ASP A 518 -26.89 6.25 0.14
C ASP A 518 -25.41 5.83 0.06
N TRP A 519 -24.65 6.53 -0.78
CA TRP A 519 -23.23 6.24 -1.02
C TRP A 519 -22.38 6.20 0.27
N ARG A 520 -22.76 6.92 1.33
CA ARG A 520 -22.02 6.94 2.60
C ARG A 520 -22.10 5.60 3.31
N ASP A 521 -23.27 4.96 3.32
CA ASP A 521 -23.44 3.62 3.87
C ASP A 521 -22.63 2.61 3.07
N HIS A 522 -22.70 2.69 1.74
CA HIS A 522 -21.92 1.81 0.86
C HIS A 522 -20.41 1.99 1.07
N PHE A 523 -19.93 3.23 1.15
CA PHE A 523 -18.53 3.54 1.45
C PHE A 523 -18.09 2.96 2.80
N LEU A 524 -18.87 3.17 3.88
CA LEU A 524 -18.57 2.61 5.20
C LEU A 524 -18.55 1.08 5.18
N TYR A 525 -19.48 0.47 4.45
CA TYR A 525 -19.54 -0.98 4.27
C TYR A 525 -18.27 -1.50 3.60
N CYS A 526 -17.91 -0.95 2.44
CA CYS A 526 -16.73 -1.39 1.69
C CYS A 526 -15.42 -1.08 2.41
N ALA A 527 -15.35 0.02 3.17
CA ALA A 527 -14.17 0.34 3.95
C ALA A 527 -13.91 -0.70 5.06
N ASN A 528 -14.97 -1.23 5.68
CA ASN A 528 -14.88 -2.26 6.71
C ASN A 528 -14.74 -3.68 6.13
N ALA A 529 -15.35 -3.94 4.98
CA ALA A 529 -15.41 -5.25 4.32
C ALA A 529 -15.15 -5.14 2.80
N PRO A 530 -13.90 -4.88 2.37
CA PRO A 530 -13.56 -4.60 0.96
C PRO A 530 -13.69 -5.81 0.01
N LEU A 531 -13.82 -7.02 0.56
CA LEU A 531 -13.98 -8.27 -0.19
C LEU A 531 -15.46 -8.64 -0.44
N THR A 532 -16.36 -7.68 -0.29
CA THR A 532 -17.81 -7.91 -0.41
C THR A 532 -18.24 -7.87 -1.87
N PHE A 533 -18.91 -8.93 -2.33
CA PHE A 533 -19.46 -9.03 -3.70
C PHE A 533 -20.80 -8.31 -3.87
N LYS A 534 -21.57 -8.22 -2.80
CA LYS A 534 -22.86 -7.51 -2.74
C LYS A 534 -23.06 -6.99 -1.33
N ASP A 535 -23.24 -5.68 -1.18
CA ASP A 535 -23.56 -5.10 0.12
C ASP A 535 -24.95 -5.53 0.61
N GLY A 536 -25.12 -5.56 1.93
CA GLY A 536 -26.39 -5.91 2.58
C GLY A 536 -27.38 -4.74 2.64
N THR A 537 -27.08 -3.63 1.96
CA THR A 537 -27.99 -2.49 1.88
C THR A 537 -28.99 -2.69 0.74
N ALA A 538 -30.05 -1.89 0.71
CA ALA A 538 -30.99 -1.90 -0.42
C ALA A 538 -30.35 -1.50 -1.77
N LEU A 539 -29.10 -1.00 -1.78
CA LEU A 539 -28.38 -0.62 -3.00
C LEU A 539 -27.84 -1.83 -3.79
N ALA A 540 -27.53 -2.95 -3.11
CA ALA A 540 -27.04 -4.19 -3.71
C ALA A 540 -25.81 -4.01 -4.64
N LEU A 541 -24.85 -3.19 -4.22
CA LEU A 541 -23.63 -2.85 -4.96
C LEU A 541 -22.43 -3.73 -4.54
N SER A 542 -21.50 -3.95 -5.46
CA SER A 542 -20.23 -4.64 -5.18
C SER A 542 -19.21 -3.68 -4.57
N CYS A 543 -18.34 -4.17 -3.69
CA CYS A 543 -17.20 -3.40 -3.17
C CYS A 543 -15.90 -3.62 -3.97
N MET A 544 -15.91 -4.49 -4.98
CA MET A 544 -14.74 -4.71 -5.84
C MET A 544 -14.62 -3.63 -6.91
N ALA A 545 -13.38 -3.32 -7.31
CA ALA A 545 -13.11 -2.43 -8.44
C ALA A 545 -13.63 -3.01 -9.76
N ASP A 546 -13.78 -2.15 -10.77
CA ASP A 546 -14.14 -2.56 -12.13
C ASP A 546 -13.16 -3.59 -12.74
N TYR A 547 -11.87 -3.49 -12.42
CA TYR A 547 -10.83 -4.43 -12.85
C TYR A 547 -10.79 -5.75 -12.04
N GLY A 548 -11.74 -5.98 -11.14
CA GLY A 548 -11.97 -7.28 -10.49
C GLY A 548 -11.13 -7.57 -9.23
N ALA A 549 -10.54 -6.56 -8.59
CA ALA A 549 -9.83 -6.72 -7.32
C ALA A 549 -10.46 -5.88 -6.19
N PRO A 550 -10.25 -6.25 -4.91
CA PRO A 550 -10.67 -5.42 -3.79
C PRO A 550 -9.81 -4.17 -3.67
N VAL A 551 -10.44 -3.04 -3.37
CA VAL A 551 -9.73 -1.79 -3.04
C VAL A 551 -9.67 -1.66 -1.53
N PHE A 552 -8.47 -1.72 -0.97
CA PHE A 552 -8.30 -1.52 0.47
C PHE A 552 -8.37 -0.04 0.82
N PRO A 553 -8.92 0.33 2.00
CA PRO A 553 -9.05 1.72 2.42
C PRO A 553 -7.74 2.51 2.37
N PHE A 554 -6.62 1.89 2.76
CA PHE A 554 -5.30 2.53 2.77
C PHE A 554 -4.74 2.84 1.37
N LEU A 555 -5.35 2.33 0.29
CA LEU A 555 -5.00 2.66 -1.10
C LEU A 555 -5.88 3.77 -1.68
N ALA A 556 -7.05 4.02 -1.07
CA ALA A 556 -8.06 4.96 -1.57
C ALA A 556 -8.12 6.27 -0.77
N ILE A 557 -7.84 6.21 0.53
CA ILE A 557 -7.95 7.34 1.47
C ILE A 557 -6.80 7.33 2.47
N GLY A 558 -6.48 8.51 3.02
CA GLY A 558 -5.41 8.69 4.00
C GLY A 558 -5.72 9.75 5.07
N GLY A 559 -4.88 9.82 6.10
CA GLY A 559 -5.02 10.82 7.19
C GLY A 559 -5.98 10.45 8.33
N TYR A 560 -6.48 9.21 8.39
CA TYR A 560 -7.35 8.74 9.47
C TYR A 560 -6.56 8.04 10.60
N LYS A 561 -7.19 7.86 11.76
CA LYS A 561 -6.66 7.09 12.90
C LYS A 561 -7.42 5.78 13.07
N GLY A 562 -6.70 4.72 13.42
CA GLY A 562 -7.32 3.42 13.72
C GLY A 562 -8.15 2.88 12.55
N LYS A 563 -9.48 2.84 12.74
CA LYS A 563 -10.48 2.34 11.78
C LYS A 563 -11.55 3.39 11.43
N ASP A 564 -11.30 4.66 11.76
CA ASP A 564 -12.23 5.76 11.53
C ASP A 564 -12.10 6.30 10.10
N TYR A 565 -12.44 5.45 9.13
CA TYR A 565 -12.24 5.73 7.70
C TYR A 565 -13.04 6.94 7.18
N SER A 566 -14.18 7.27 7.79
CA SER A 566 -14.97 8.46 7.44
C SER A 566 -14.31 9.77 7.85
N GLU A 567 -13.34 9.74 8.77
CA GLU A 567 -12.56 10.91 9.21
C GLU A 567 -11.28 11.10 8.38
N ALA A 568 -11.17 10.48 7.20
CA ALA A 568 -9.99 10.64 6.35
C ALA A 568 -9.82 12.07 5.82
N ASP A 569 -8.60 12.60 5.88
CA ASP A 569 -8.26 13.96 5.45
C ASP A 569 -7.88 14.05 3.96
N ALA A 570 -7.52 12.92 3.35
CA ALA A 570 -7.00 12.87 1.98
C ALA A 570 -7.66 11.77 1.15
N LEU A 571 -7.95 12.10 -0.11
CA LEU A 571 -8.34 11.17 -1.16
C LEU A 571 -7.10 10.82 -2.00
N ILE A 572 -6.90 9.54 -2.28
CA ILE A 572 -5.74 9.04 -3.02
C ILE A 572 -6.24 8.37 -4.29
N MET A 573 -5.67 8.77 -5.44
CA MET A 573 -5.89 8.14 -6.73
C MET A 573 -4.54 7.67 -7.27
N THR A 574 -4.42 6.40 -7.63
CA THR A 574 -3.17 5.79 -8.11
C THR A 574 -3.39 5.07 -9.43
N PHE A 575 -2.64 5.45 -10.46
CA PHE A 575 -2.58 4.77 -11.76
C PHE A 575 -1.29 3.95 -11.84
N SER A 576 -1.43 2.65 -12.05
CA SER A 576 -0.28 1.74 -12.19
C SER A 576 -0.03 1.44 -13.66
N LEU A 577 1.19 1.71 -14.14
CA LEU A 577 1.61 1.43 -15.51
C LEU A 577 2.64 0.30 -15.54
N ASN A 578 2.65 -0.49 -16.61
CA ASN A 578 3.71 -1.47 -16.82
C ASN A 578 5.06 -0.76 -16.95
N ASN A 579 6.08 -1.34 -16.33
CA ASN A 579 7.46 -0.88 -16.49
C ASN A 579 8.18 -1.76 -17.51
N TYR A 580 9.26 -1.24 -18.08
CA TYR A 580 10.02 -1.94 -19.11
C TYR A 580 11.51 -1.68 -18.94
N PRO A 581 12.39 -2.61 -19.40
CA PRO A 581 13.83 -2.39 -19.41
C PRO A 581 14.22 -1.16 -20.24
N SER A 582 15.37 -0.57 -19.89
CA SER A 582 15.97 0.52 -20.66
C SER A 582 16.23 0.09 -22.11
N GLY A 583 15.74 0.87 -23.07
CA GLY A 583 15.84 0.58 -24.52
C GLY A 583 14.57 -0.03 -25.13
N ASP A 584 13.59 -0.47 -24.33
CA ASP A 584 12.29 -0.88 -24.84
C ASP A 584 11.46 0.36 -25.28
N PRO A 585 10.95 0.41 -26.53
CA PRO A 585 10.18 1.56 -27.02
C PRO A 585 8.90 1.82 -26.20
N ARG A 586 8.35 0.80 -25.54
CA ARG A 586 7.16 0.95 -24.68
C ARG A 586 7.44 1.82 -23.46
N LEU A 587 8.69 1.88 -22.98
CA LEU A 587 9.07 2.79 -21.90
C LEU A 587 8.92 4.26 -22.31
N ALA A 588 9.29 4.59 -23.55
CA ALA A 588 9.12 5.94 -24.08
C ALA A 588 7.63 6.31 -24.18
N GLN A 589 6.78 5.37 -24.60
CA GLN A 589 5.32 5.54 -24.64
C GLN A 589 4.73 5.78 -23.25
N ALA A 590 5.16 5.01 -22.24
CA ALA A 590 4.75 5.23 -20.85
C ALA A 590 5.18 6.62 -20.35
N LYS A 591 6.44 7.02 -20.60
CA LYS A 591 6.94 8.37 -20.26
C LYS A 591 6.17 9.48 -20.98
N LEU A 592 5.72 9.27 -22.22
CA LEU A 592 4.89 10.23 -22.97
C LEU A 592 3.51 10.40 -22.34
N TRP A 593 2.86 9.30 -21.94
CA TRP A 593 1.56 9.37 -21.25
C TRP A 593 1.70 10.04 -19.88
N GLU A 594 2.75 9.71 -19.12
CA GLU A 594 3.07 10.36 -17.84
C GLU A 594 3.26 11.89 -18.01
N TRP A 595 3.84 12.34 -19.13
CA TRP A 595 3.95 13.76 -19.42
C TRP A 595 2.58 14.42 -19.62
N GLY A 596 1.69 13.80 -20.39
CA GLY A 596 0.31 14.28 -20.56
C GLY A 596 -0.47 14.29 -19.25
N PHE A 597 -0.28 13.27 -18.41
CA PHE A 597 -0.84 13.20 -17.06
C PHE A 597 -0.39 14.40 -16.21
N LEU A 598 0.91 14.74 -16.20
CA LEU A 598 1.42 15.89 -15.45
C LEU A 598 0.86 17.22 -15.96
N GLU A 599 0.69 17.37 -17.27
CA GLU A 599 0.10 18.58 -17.86
C GLU A 599 -1.37 18.76 -17.43
N GLU A 600 -2.17 17.70 -17.52
CA GLU A 600 -3.56 17.69 -17.08
C GLU A 600 -3.70 17.94 -15.57
N MET A 601 -2.82 17.36 -14.75
CA MET A 601 -2.82 17.59 -13.31
C MET A 601 -2.46 19.03 -12.94
N ARG A 602 -1.50 19.66 -13.63
CA ARG A 602 -1.20 21.09 -13.45
C ARG A 602 -2.38 21.98 -13.87
N ALA A 603 -3.06 21.64 -14.96
CA ALA A 603 -4.26 22.35 -15.40
C ALA A 603 -5.39 22.24 -14.37
N PHE A 604 -5.63 21.02 -13.86
CA PHE A 604 -6.60 20.76 -12.80
C PHE A 604 -6.28 21.56 -11.53
N GLN A 605 -5.02 21.50 -11.05
CA GLN A 605 -4.58 22.21 -9.84
C GLN A 605 -4.83 23.73 -9.93
N ARG A 606 -4.59 24.35 -11.09
CA ARG A 606 -4.89 25.78 -11.31
C ARG A 606 -6.39 26.06 -11.32
N ARG A 607 -7.18 25.19 -11.97
CA ARG A 607 -8.63 25.33 -12.10
C ARG A 607 -9.35 25.19 -10.77
N THR A 608 -8.90 24.30 -9.89
CA THR A 608 -9.56 24.00 -8.61
C THR A 608 -8.88 24.64 -7.40
N ALA A 609 -8.04 25.66 -7.64
CA ALA A 609 -7.36 26.39 -6.58
C ALA A 609 -8.38 26.96 -5.58
N GLY A 610 -8.21 26.64 -4.29
CA GLY A 610 -9.10 27.05 -3.21
C GLY A 610 -10.22 26.04 -2.88
N MET A 611 -10.58 25.14 -3.79
CA MET A 611 -11.46 24.00 -3.51
C MET A 611 -10.69 22.79 -3.00
N PHE A 612 -9.63 22.42 -3.73
CA PHE A 612 -8.72 21.34 -3.36
C PHE A 612 -7.30 21.87 -3.17
N GLN A 613 -6.58 21.26 -2.26
CA GLN A 613 -5.12 21.24 -2.29
C GLN A 613 -4.68 19.93 -2.93
N VAL A 614 -4.13 20.03 -4.14
CA VAL A 614 -3.77 18.89 -4.98
C VAL A 614 -2.26 18.72 -4.98
N THR A 615 -1.81 17.51 -4.65
CA THR A 615 -0.42 17.07 -4.79
C THR A 615 -0.39 15.87 -5.72
N PHE A 616 0.56 15.80 -6.63
CA PHE A 616 0.64 14.71 -7.59
C PHE A 616 2.09 14.38 -7.92
N MET A 617 2.34 13.13 -8.31
CA MET A 617 3.61 12.64 -8.79
C MET A 617 3.42 11.70 -9.97
N ALA A 618 4.42 11.67 -10.84
CA ALA A 618 4.57 10.63 -11.85
C ALA A 618 5.94 9.98 -11.66
N GLU A 619 6.13 8.73 -12.10
CA GLU A 619 7.40 8.04 -11.91
C GLU A 619 8.58 8.81 -12.54
N ARG A 620 8.37 9.45 -13.70
CA ARG A 620 9.38 10.32 -14.34
C ARG A 620 9.64 11.66 -13.65
N SER A 621 8.75 12.15 -12.75
CA SER A 621 8.84 13.53 -12.26
C SER A 621 10.10 13.79 -11.44
N LEU A 622 10.64 12.78 -10.76
CA LEU A 622 11.89 12.91 -10.02
C LEU A 622 13.08 13.18 -10.96
N GLU A 623 13.18 12.42 -12.04
CA GLU A 623 14.21 12.59 -13.08
C GLU A 623 14.09 13.98 -13.72
N ASP A 624 12.89 14.37 -14.13
CA ASP A 624 12.65 15.66 -14.79
C ASP A 624 12.97 16.87 -13.89
N GLU A 625 12.58 16.85 -12.61
CA GLU A 625 12.79 17.98 -11.70
C GLU A 625 14.26 18.16 -11.29
N ILE A 626 15.03 17.08 -11.14
CA ILE A 626 16.48 17.15 -10.93
C ILE A 626 17.14 17.83 -12.13
N ASN A 627 16.79 17.38 -13.34
CA ASN A 627 17.37 17.90 -14.57
C ASN A 627 17.00 19.38 -14.80
N ARG A 628 15.75 19.76 -14.52
CA ARG A 628 15.27 21.14 -14.68
C ARG A 628 16.04 22.12 -13.79
N THR A 629 16.25 21.78 -12.52
CA THR A 629 17.00 22.64 -11.59
C THR A 629 18.44 22.85 -12.06
N THR A 630 19.11 21.80 -12.54
CA THR A 630 20.48 21.95 -13.04
C THR A 630 20.60 22.94 -14.20
N PHE A 631 19.66 22.92 -15.16
CA PHE A 631 19.68 23.88 -16.27
C PHE A 631 19.38 25.32 -15.83
N GLN A 632 18.54 25.51 -14.80
CA GLN A 632 18.24 26.84 -14.25
C GLN A 632 19.44 27.47 -13.54
N ASP A 633 20.30 26.65 -12.94
CA ASP A 633 21.45 27.15 -12.19
C ASP A 633 22.68 27.44 -13.09
N LEU A 634 22.77 26.85 -14.29
CA LEU A 634 23.91 27.00 -15.21
C LEU A 634 24.30 28.47 -15.48
N PRO A 635 23.36 29.40 -15.76
CA PRO A 635 23.69 30.82 -15.94
C PRO A 635 24.27 31.48 -14.68
N ILE A 636 23.83 31.06 -13.49
CA ILE A 636 24.36 31.60 -12.22
C ILE A 636 25.84 31.24 -12.09
N PHE A 637 26.21 30.01 -12.42
CA PHE A 637 27.61 29.61 -12.47
C PHE A 637 28.40 30.41 -13.51
N ALA A 638 27.86 30.63 -14.71
CA ALA A 638 28.51 31.46 -15.73
C ALA A 638 28.82 32.88 -15.23
N VAL A 639 27.91 33.51 -14.48
CA VAL A 639 28.16 34.82 -13.85
C VAL A 639 29.29 34.75 -12.83
N SER A 640 29.37 33.68 -12.03
CA SER A 640 30.46 33.50 -11.05
C SER A 640 31.85 33.49 -11.71
N TYR A 641 31.99 32.90 -12.92
CA TYR A 641 33.24 32.95 -13.70
C TYR A 641 33.60 34.37 -14.11
N ILE A 642 32.63 35.17 -14.53
CA ILE A 642 32.85 36.57 -14.92
C ILE A 642 33.31 37.38 -13.69
N VAL A 643 32.69 37.16 -12.54
CA VAL A 643 33.09 37.84 -11.29
C VAL A 643 34.53 37.48 -10.90
N ILE A 644 34.90 36.20 -10.98
CA ILE A 644 36.26 35.75 -10.67
C ILE A 644 37.27 36.31 -11.69
N PHE A 645 36.92 36.35 -12.98
CA PHE A 645 37.72 37.02 -14.01
C PHE A 645 37.96 38.50 -13.67
N LEU A 646 36.91 39.23 -13.30
CA LEU A 646 37.01 40.64 -12.91
C LEU A 646 37.87 40.81 -11.66
N TYR A 647 37.68 39.94 -10.66
CA TYR A 647 38.49 39.92 -9.45
C TYR A 647 39.97 39.71 -9.77
N ILE A 648 40.34 38.68 -10.52
CA ILE A 648 41.74 38.39 -10.89
C ILE A 648 42.35 39.58 -11.67
N SER A 649 41.60 40.11 -12.65
CA SER A 649 42.07 41.23 -13.48
C SER A 649 42.33 42.50 -12.68
N LEU A 650 41.54 42.73 -11.62
CA LEU A 650 41.68 43.89 -10.74
C LEU A 650 42.70 43.64 -9.62
N ALA A 651 42.69 42.47 -8.97
CA ALA A 651 43.55 42.20 -7.82
C ALA A 651 45.04 42.10 -8.20
N LEU A 652 45.36 41.65 -9.42
CA LEU A 652 46.74 41.60 -9.94
C LEU A 652 47.24 42.91 -10.56
N GLY A 653 46.41 43.96 -10.58
CA GLY A 653 46.76 45.28 -11.11
C GLY A 653 47.56 46.13 -10.11
N SER A 654 48.49 46.95 -10.60
CA SER A 654 49.27 47.89 -9.79
C SER A 654 48.74 49.31 -9.97
N TYR A 655 48.08 49.88 -8.96
CA TYR A 655 47.33 51.13 -9.13
C TYR A 655 48.10 52.37 -8.70
N SER A 656 48.40 53.26 -9.65
CA SER A 656 48.95 54.59 -9.38
C SER A 656 47.90 55.70 -9.37
N SER A 657 46.78 55.54 -10.11
CA SER A 657 45.68 56.51 -10.19
C SER A 657 44.39 55.87 -10.74
N TRP A 658 43.22 56.35 -10.29
CA TRP A 658 41.90 55.88 -10.76
C TRP A 658 41.67 56.06 -12.28
N ARG A 659 42.31 57.06 -12.92
CA ARG A 659 42.18 57.26 -14.37
C ARG A 659 42.99 56.24 -15.19
N ARG A 660 43.97 55.56 -14.59
CA ARG A 660 44.83 54.57 -15.26
C ARG A 660 44.42 53.12 -15.02
N VAL A 661 43.33 52.85 -14.29
CA VAL A 661 42.84 51.48 -14.02
C VAL A 661 42.65 50.65 -15.31
N ARG A 662 42.21 51.25 -16.42
CA ARG A 662 42.07 50.52 -17.70
C ARG A 662 43.41 50.08 -18.33
N VAL A 663 44.51 50.73 -17.97
CA VAL A 663 45.86 50.44 -18.47
C VAL A 663 46.65 49.60 -17.48
N ASP A 664 46.46 49.88 -16.19
CA ASP A 664 47.19 49.24 -15.08
C ASP A 664 46.57 47.89 -14.66
N SER A 665 45.32 47.60 -15.05
CA SER A 665 44.66 46.31 -14.80
C SER A 665 45.26 45.20 -15.67
N LYS A 666 45.47 44.02 -15.08
CA LYS A 666 46.07 42.85 -15.75
C LYS A 666 45.00 42.00 -16.43
N ALA A 667 44.15 42.61 -17.25
CA ALA A 667 43.03 41.96 -17.90
C ALA A 667 43.44 40.78 -18.80
N THR A 668 44.58 40.87 -19.49
CA THR A 668 45.14 39.77 -20.31
C THR A 668 45.54 38.56 -19.49
N LEU A 669 46.13 38.76 -18.31
CA LEU A 669 46.47 37.68 -17.38
C LEU A 669 45.21 37.06 -16.77
N GLY A 670 44.23 37.87 -16.39
CA GLY A 670 42.93 37.38 -15.92
C GLY A 670 42.20 36.53 -16.97
N LEU A 671 42.20 36.98 -18.23
CA LEU A 671 41.57 36.25 -19.34
C LEU A 671 42.33 34.95 -19.63
N GLY A 672 43.66 35.02 -19.68
CA GLY A 672 44.52 33.85 -19.86
C GLY A 672 44.32 32.81 -18.77
N GLY A 673 44.22 33.23 -17.50
CA GLY A 673 44.05 32.31 -16.39
C GLY A 673 42.70 31.58 -16.41
N VAL A 674 41.61 32.32 -16.65
CA VAL A 674 40.28 31.70 -16.78
C VAL A 674 40.21 30.79 -18.02
N ALA A 675 40.81 31.19 -19.15
CA ALA A 675 40.86 30.37 -20.35
C ALA A 675 41.65 29.07 -20.16
N VAL A 676 42.78 29.10 -19.45
CA VAL A 676 43.58 27.89 -19.13
C VAL A 676 42.80 26.93 -18.25
N VAL A 677 42.13 27.43 -17.21
CA VAL A 677 41.28 26.61 -16.33
C VAL A 677 40.15 25.96 -17.11
N LEU A 678 39.38 26.75 -17.87
CA LEU A 678 38.26 26.22 -18.65
C LEU A 678 38.74 25.23 -19.72
N GLY A 679 39.87 25.53 -20.38
CA GLY A 679 40.52 24.62 -21.32
C GLY A 679 40.89 23.28 -20.67
N ALA A 680 41.42 23.28 -19.45
CA ALA A 680 41.73 22.07 -18.71
C ALA A 680 40.49 21.24 -18.36
N VAL A 681 39.40 21.89 -17.94
CA VAL A 681 38.12 21.23 -17.63
C VAL A 681 37.53 20.57 -18.90
N VAL A 682 37.45 21.32 -19.99
CA VAL A 682 36.90 20.84 -21.28
C VAL A 682 37.79 19.72 -21.85
N ALA A 683 39.12 19.84 -21.76
CA ALA A 683 40.04 18.80 -22.19
C ALA A 683 39.89 17.51 -21.36
N ALA A 684 39.74 17.62 -20.03
CA ALA A 684 39.52 16.46 -19.17
C ALA A 684 38.19 15.76 -19.48
N MET A 685 37.09 16.52 -19.62
CA MET A 685 35.79 15.98 -20.00
C MET A 685 35.82 15.31 -21.38
N GLY A 686 36.44 15.95 -22.38
CA GLY A 686 36.60 15.39 -23.71
C GLY A 686 37.46 14.13 -23.74
N PHE A 687 38.53 14.07 -22.92
CA PHE A 687 39.35 12.87 -22.76
C PHE A 687 38.56 11.70 -22.18
N PHE A 688 37.79 11.91 -21.11
CA PHE A 688 36.95 10.84 -20.53
C PHE A 688 35.84 10.39 -21.47
N SER A 689 35.30 11.32 -22.25
CA SER A 689 34.34 11.01 -23.32
C SER A 689 34.95 10.10 -24.40
N TYR A 690 36.21 10.32 -24.81
CA TYR A 690 36.91 9.39 -25.71
C TYR A 690 37.07 7.98 -25.15
N LEU A 691 37.17 7.85 -23.83
CA LEU A 691 37.24 6.56 -23.15
C LEU A 691 35.87 5.89 -22.98
N GLY A 692 34.78 6.54 -23.43
CA GLY A 692 33.42 6.04 -23.28
C GLY A 692 32.92 6.07 -21.83
N ILE A 693 33.48 6.94 -20.99
CA ILE A 693 33.00 7.11 -19.62
C ILE A 693 31.87 8.14 -19.64
N PRO A 694 30.63 7.76 -19.27
CA PRO A 694 29.51 8.69 -19.28
C PRO A 694 29.70 9.78 -18.22
N SER A 695 29.19 10.97 -18.51
CA SER A 695 29.18 12.10 -17.59
C SER A 695 27.80 12.28 -16.95
N SER A 696 27.76 13.04 -15.87
CA SER A 696 26.51 13.41 -15.21
C SER A 696 26.37 14.92 -15.09
N LEU A 697 25.13 15.37 -14.88
CA LEU A 697 24.82 16.77 -14.63
C LEU A 697 25.59 17.35 -13.42
N VAL A 698 25.81 16.54 -12.39
CA VAL A 698 26.58 16.94 -11.20
C VAL A 698 28.03 17.28 -11.56
N ILE A 699 28.65 16.49 -12.46
CA ILE A 699 30.01 16.75 -12.94
C ILE A 699 30.08 18.08 -13.69
N LEU A 700 29.13 18.34 -14.59
CA LEU A 700 29.06 19.59 -15.35
C LEU A 700 28.87 20.83 -14.46
N GLN A 701 28.20 20.68 -13.33
CA GLN A 701 27.93 21.78 -12.40
C GLN A 701 29.10 22.05 -11.45
N VAL A 702 29.67 21.00 -10.83
CA VAL A 702 30.59 21.15 -9.69
C VAL A 702 32.06 21.18 -10.11
N VAL A 703 32.46 20.36 -11.08
CA VAL A 703 33.88 20.22 -11.47
C VAL A 703 34.47 21.54 -11.98
N PRO A 704 33.81 22.29 -12.88
CA PRO A 704 34.37 23.54 -13.36
C PRO A 704 34.67 24.53 -12.23
N PHE A 705 33.82 24.57 -11.19
CA PHE A 705 33.97 25.51 -10.07
C PHE A 705 35.12 25.13 -9.15
N LEU A 706 35.22 23.84 -8.80
CA LEU A 706 36.32 23.31 -7.98
C LEU A 706 37.69 23.52 -8.66
N VAL A 707 37.77 23.23 -9.96
CA VAL A 707 39.02 23.39 -10.72
C VAL A 707 39.41 24.87 -10.86
N LEU A 708 38.44 25.78 -11.01
CA LEU A 708 38.71 27.22 -11.03
C LEU A 708 39.27 27.71 -9.69
N ALA A 709 38.69 27.29 -8.56
CA ALA A 709 39.14 27.72 -7.25
C ALA A 709 40.62 27.39 -7.00
N VAL A 710 41.05 26.18 -7.37
CA VAL A 710 42.44 25.73 -7.24
C VAL A 710 43.34 26.34 -8.33
N GLY A 711 42.86 26.39 -9.58
CA GLY A 711 43.65 26.88 -10.71
C GLY A 711 43.96 28.37 -10.64
N ALA A 712 42.99 29.18 -10.22
CA ALA A 712 43.17 30.62 -10.06
C ALA A 712 44.20 30.97 -8.97
N ASP A 713 44.24 30.22 -7.87
CA ASP A 713 45.18 30.43 -6.75
C ASP A 713 46.65 30.28 -7.20
N ASN A 714 46.96 29.21 -7.94
CA ASN A 714 48.30 28.98 -8.48
C ASN A 714 48.78 30.13 -9.40
N ILE A 715 47.89 30.64 -10.24
CA ILE A 715 48.18 31.76 -11.14
C ILE A 715 48.41 33.03 -10.32
N PHE A 716 47.58 33.25 -9.29
CA PHE A 716 47.66 34.42 -8.43
C PHE A 716 48.99 34.47 -7.67
N ILE A 717 49.40 33.36 -7.05
CA ILE A 717 50.66 33.24 -6.33
C ILE A 717 51.85 33.49 -7.29
N PHE A 718 51.85 32.86 -8.47
CA PHE A 718 52.95 33.01 -9.43
C PHE A 718 53.10 34.46 -9.92
N VAL A 719 51.99 35.14 -10.23
CA VAL A 719 52.03 36.52 -10.73
C VAL A 719 52.42 37.50 -9.61
N LEU A 720 51.93 37.30 -8.38
CA LEU A 720 52.31 38.15 -7.24
C LEU A 720 53.80 38.03 -6.91
N GLU A 721 54.35 36.81 -6.90
CA GLU A 721 55.78 36.60 -6.66
C GLU A 721 56.63 37.25 -7.77
N TYR A 722 56.18 37.18 -9.02
CA TYR A 722 56.84 37.87 -10.14
C TYR A 722 56.80 39.40 -10.04
N GLN A 723 55.76 39.97 -9.41
CA GLN A 723 55.62 41.41 -9.18
C GLN A 723 56.26 41.90 -7.87
N GLY A 724 56.54 40.98 -6.93
CA GLY A 724 57.19 41.27 -5.67
C GLY A 724 58.62 41.83 -5.85
N PRO A 725 59.12 42.65 -4.92
CA PRO A 725 60.48 43.20 -4.98
C PRO A 725 61.57 42.15 -4.86
#